data_AF-A0A0S7XGG2-F1
#
_entry.id   AF-A0A0S7XGG2-F1
#
_cell.length_a   1.000
_cell.length_b   1.000
_cell.length_c   1.000
_cell.angle_alpha   90.00
_cell.angle_beta   90.00
_cell.angle_gamma   90.00
#
_symmetry.space_group_name_H-M   'P 1'
#
loop_
_entity.id
_entity.type
_entity.pdbx_description
1 polymer ?
#
loop_
_entity_poly.entity_id
_entity_poly.type
_entity_poly.pdbx_seq_one_letter_code
_entity_poly.pdbx_strand_id
1 'polypeptide(L)'
;MLSERVNRIGLSPTLRINATASAMKAQGIDVIDLSVGEPDFPTPSNVKEAGKRAIEADFTKYTPNDGVPELKQAIIEKLRRDNSVEYKPEEILVSPGAKCSLYHISVALLNEGEDVIIPVPYWVSYPDQVRLAKANPVFVQTREENGFRLTAADLRAALTFNTKALMLNHPCNPTGATYSREDLEEIAEVVVQEGIVVIADEVYEKLVYDGFRFVSMASLNEKIKKHCLLVNGVSKAYSMTGWRIGYAAGPKEVIAAMSKVQSHNTSNATSISQVASIEALKGSQLEIPRMVSEFQRRRNYVIHRLRAIPGISCFEPKGAFYLFPNVSHYFDRQFGDAPIRNSYGLSYYLLKEAKVAVVPGEAFGAEGFVRLSYATSMKNLEEAMRRITDALSMLEPPRKAKPLVLNNVNTKVRRYVETEVAAGLELRNALVAESEAHLKYDHYFEWNASISGVIVQLRTNSPHLSDFWIENWYPAQLEADIEPHAIIYAVKDVTGRESRAFYNSESHTGFVFNTAFYGQLRSLAIGILADVSEKTSGIHSVSAAAVDVDGSGVLIMAPPGAGRFTHVAGLMKSAGARLVATDFVSLRYLDKEILADVPERKFYIETNTVETLPQLAALFDKSKLENVITKRDECSHEFCPDIDSCKIDRGDGYCYAASSVSRAMLDPYWIGGTSGHVKRTSVEFLLILCRDPVSPATKKLGPEEALRRLEAGDFSAGSGPLKAQPFLHPYLLTRSSDRLQLQRFFFSRLLQAVPCYLVNTGAGSVESIQEKIKGLLAETLR
;
A
#
# COMPACT_ATOMS: atom_id res chain seq x y z
N MET A 1 -12.15 -8.59 23.15
CA MET A 1 -13.48 -7.96 23.28
C MET A 1 -13.37 -6.45 22.99
N LEU A 2 -13.32 -6.05 21.72
CA LEU A 2 -13.34 -4.64 21.28
C LEU A 2 -14.29 -4.52 20.08
N SER A 3 -14.92 -3.35 19.89
CA SER A 3 -15.79 -3.12 18.72
C SER A 3 -14.97 -3.10 17.42
N GLU A 4 -15.59 -3.54 16.32
CA GLU A 4 -14.94 -3.56 15.00
C GLU A 4 -14.45 -2.17 14.56
N ARG A 5 -15.21 -1.11 14.85
CA ARG A 5 -14.84 0.29 14.52
C ARG A 5 -13.53 0.72 15.19
N VAL A 6 -13.29 0.29 16.43
CA VAL A 6 -12.04 0.59 17.15
C VAL A 6 -10.87 -0.18 16.56
N ASN A 7 -11.09 -1.43 16.10
CA ASN A 7 -10.05 -2.22 15.46
C ASN A 7 -9.67 -1.71 14.05
N ARG A 8 -10.52 -0.88 13.42
CA ARG A 8 -10.28 -0.28 12.09
C ARG A 8 -9.41 0.99 12.12
N ILE A 9 -9.09 1.54 13.29
CA ILE A 9 -8.24 2.73 13.43
C ILE A 9 -6.89 2.38 14.04
N GLY A 10 -5.83 3.02 13.55
CA GLY A 10 -4.49 2.88 14.11
C GLY A 10 -4.25 3.81 15.30
N LEU A 11 -3.26 3.52 16.13
CA LEU A 11 -2.72 4.52 17.05
C LEU A 11 -2.00 5.59 16.22
N SER A 12 -2.28 6.88 16.50
CA SER A 12 -1.66 8.00 15.80
C SER A 12 -0.12 7.88 15.85
N PRO A 13 0.60 7.76 14.72
CA PRO A 13 2.05 7.58 14.71
C PRO A 13 2.83 8.69 15.43
N THR A 14 2.26 9.91 15.48
CA THR A 14 2.78 11.04 16.26
C THR A 14 2.92 10.74 17.76
N LEU A 15 2.09 9.85 18.31
CA LEU A 15 2.07 9.59 19.76
C LEU A 15 3.34 8.89 20.24
N ARG A 16 3.98 8.03 19.43
CA ARG A 16 5.19 7.30 19.84
C ARG A 16 6.40 8.21 19.98
N ILE A 17 6.60 9.12 19.03
CA ILE A 17 7.68 10.12 19.08
C ILE A 17 7.42 11.10 20.22
N ASN A 18 6.18 11.58 20.37
CA ASN A 18 5.83 12.52 21.44
C ASN A 18 6.00 11.89 22.83
N ALA A 19 5.58 10.64 23.02
CA ALA A 19 5.79 9.92 24.27
C ALA A 19 7.29 9.76 24.59
N THR A 20 8.10 9.43 23.58
CA THR A 20 9.56 9.31 23.74
C THR A 20 10.20 10.66 24.07
N ALA A 21 9.81 11.73 23.38
CA ALA A 21 10.30 13.08 23.64
C ALA A 21 9.94 13.57 25.06
N SER A 22 8.70 13.35 25.49
CA SER A 22 8.24 13.66 26.86
C SER A 22 9.00 12.86 27.92
N ALA A 23 9.23 11.57 27.69
CA ALA A 23 10.04 10.74 28.59
C ALA A 23 11.49 11.23 28.70
N MET A 24 12.10 11.63 27.58
CA MET A 24 13.45 12.19 27.56
C MET A 24 13.51 13.54 28.31
N LYS A 25 12.53 14.42 28.13
CA LYS A 25 12.41 15.67 28.89
C LYS A 25 12.27 15.40 30.39
N ALA A 26 11.45 14.42 30.78
CA ALA A 26 11.29 14.02 32.18
C ALA A 26 12.58 13.47 32.81
N GLN A 27 13.48 12.93 31.99
CA GLN A 27 14.84 12.51 32.40
C GLN A 27 15.85 13.68 32.45
N GLY A 28 15.40 14.93 32.24
CA GLY A 28 16.27 16.10 32.23
C GLY A 28 17.05 16.31 30.92
N ILE A 29 16.72 15.59 29.85
CA ILE A 29 17.36 15.76 28.54
C ILE A 29 16.73 16.97 27.84
N ASP A 30 17.58 17.89 27.37
CA ASP A 30 17.15 19.06 26.60
C ASP A 30 16.70 18.69 25.19
N VAL A 31 15.40 18.41 25.04
CA VAL A 31 14.75 18.07 23.77
C VAL A 31 13.97 19.26 23.22
N ILE A 32 14.33 19.68 22.00
CA ILE A 32 13.55 20.67 21.24
C ILE A 32 12.43 19.95 20.51
N ASP A 33 11.19 20.39 20.72
CA ASP A 33 10.02 19.74 20.18
C ASP A 33 9.40 20.56 19.05
N LEU A 34 9.62 20.09 17.82
CA LEU A 34 9.03 20.66 16.59
C LEU A 34 7.85 19.81 16.10
N SER A 35 7.34 18.90 16.93
CA SER A 35 6.20 18.04 16.58
C SER A 35 4.87 18.70 16.89
N VAL A 36 4.82 19.64 17.84
CA VAL A 36 3.57 20.16 18.38
C VAL A 36 2.97 21.23 17.47
N GLY A 37 1.67 21.09 17.19
CA GLY A 37 0.92 21.98 16.33
C GLY A 37 0.22 23.13 17.06
N GLU A 38 0.89 23.81 18.00
CA GLU A 38 0.30 24.91 18.77
C GLU A 38 1.15 26.19 18.70
N PRO A 39 0.53 27.37 18.59
CA PRO A 39 1.25 28.63 18.76
C PRO A 39 1.89 28.73 20.16
N ASP A 40 3.14 29.20 20.21
CA ASP A 40 3.89 29.48 21.45
C ASP A 40 3.51 30.82 22.09
N PHE A 41 2.68 31.62 21.43
CA PHE A 41 2.15 32.87 21.96
C PHE A 41 1.16 32.60 23.10
N PRO A 42 1.10 33.46 24.13
CA PRO A 42 -0.01 33.41 25.08
C PRO A 42 -1.34 33.73 24.39
N THR A 43 -2.45 33.20 24.90
CA THR A 43 -3.79 33.71 24.54
C THR A 43 -3.84 35.23 24.76
N PRO A 44 -4.41 36.03 23.83
CA PRO A 44 -4.52 37.48 23.95
C PRO A 44 -5.13 37.94 25.27
N SER A 45 -4.62 39.04 25.82
CA SER A 45 -5.00 39.51 27.16
C SER A 45 -6.50 39.82 27.26
N ASN A 46 -7.09 40.48 26.26
CA ASN A 46 -8.53 40.76 26.23
C ASN A 46 -9.37 39.48 26.31
N VAL A 47 -8.95 38.42 25.60
CA VAL A 47 -9.60 37.10 25.60
C VAL A 47 -9.49 36.41 26.97
N LYS A 48 -8.31 36.47 27.60
CA LYS A 48 -8.12 35.96 28.97
C LYS A 48 -9.02 36.67 29.97
N GLU A 49 -9.09 38.00 29.91
CA GLU A 49 -9.95 38.79 30.79
C GLU A 49 -11.43 38.47 30.57
N ALA A 50 -11.86 38.22 29.32
CA ALA A 50 -13.22 37.75 29.05
C ALA A 50 -13.52 36.39 29.69
N GLY A 51 -12.57 35.45 29.62
CA GLY A 51 -12.69 34.16 30.31
C GLY A 51 -12.76 34.29 31.84
N LYS A 52 -11.92 35.15 32.43
CA LYS A 52 -11.96 35.44 33.88
C LYS A 52 -13.30 36.05 34.30
N ARG A 53 -13.79 37.06 33.57
CA ARG A 53 -15.11 37.66 33.83
C ARG A 53 -16.23 36.63 33.75
N ALA A 54 -16.15 35.66 32.84
CA ALA A 54 -17.13 34.59 32.75
C ALA A 54 -17.15 33.70 34.00
N ILE A 55 -15.97 33.44 34.58
CA ILE A 55 -15.82 32.70 35.84
C ILE A 55 -16.39 33.52 36.99
N GLU A 56 -16.00 34.80 37.11
CA GLU A 56 -16.46 35.72 38.16
C GLU A 56 -17.97 35.95 38.11
N ALA A 57 -18.58 35.91 36.92
CA ALA A 57 -20.02 36.03 36.72
C ALA A 57 -20.78 34.71 36.83
N ASP A 58 -20.15 33.64 37.34
CA ASP A 58 -20.74 32.31 37.49
C ASP A 58 -21.33 31.72 36.18
N PHE A 59 -20.75 32.06 35.02
CA PHE A 59 -21.15 31.53 33.71
C PHE A 59 -20.67 30.08 33.51
N THR A 60 -21.11 29.20 34.40
CA THR A 60 -20.62 27.83 34.62
C THR A 60 -21.67 26.75 34.39
N LYS A 61 -22.88 27.14 33.96
CA LYS A 61 -24.00 26.22 33.70
C LYS A 61 -23.99 25.73 32.24
N TYR A 62 -24.85 24.76 31.96
CA TYR A 62 -25.11 24.32 30.59
C TYR A 62 -25.53 25.50 29.72
N THR A 63 -24.99 25.54 28.50
CA THR A 63 -25.41 26.48 27.45
C THR A 63 -26.23 25.72 26.40
N PRO A 64 -26.84 26.40 25.41
CA PRO A 64 -27.39 25.70 24.25
C PRO A 64 -26.34 24.77 23.64
N ASN A 65 -26.79 23.57 23.23
CA ASN A 65 -25.94 22.50 22.74
C ASN A 65 -25.07 22.94 21.55
N ASP A 66 -25.65 23.76 20.66
CA ASP A 66 -25.04 24.29 19.45
C ASP A 66 -24.26 25.61 19.64
N GLY A 67 -24.20 26.10 20.88
CA GLY A 67 -23.48 27.31 21.28
C GLY A 67 -24.38 28.47 21.68
N VAL A 68 -23.86 29.37 22.51
CA VAL A 68 -24.59 30.57 22.95
C VAL A 68 -24.92 31.48 21.75
N PRO A 69 -26.11 32.10 21.71
CA PRO A 69 -26.53 32.94 20.58
C PRO A 69 -25.53 34.03 20.21
N GLU A 70 -24.89 34.64 21.20
CA GLU A 70 -23.90 35.71 21.04
C GLU A 70 -22.64 35.21 20.31
N LEU A 71 -22.21 33.98 20.57
CA LEU A 71 -21.07 33.37 19.89
C LEU A 71 -21.42 32.99 18.46
N LYS A 72 -22.62 32.43 18.22
CA LYS A 72 -23.09 32.13 16.86
C LYS A 72 -23.16 33.41 16.03
N GLN A 73 -23.66 34.50 16.61
CA GLN A 73 -23.68 35.81 15.98
C GLN A 73 -22.26 36.35 15.70
N ALA A 74 -21.34 36.23 16.66
CA ALA A 74 -19.94 36.63 16.46
C ALA A 74 -19.25 35.83 15.33
N ILE A 75 -19.56 34.55 15.19
CA ILE A 75 -19.08 33.70 14.09
C ILE A 75 -19.65 34.18 12.75
N ILE A 76 -20.95 34.45 12.67
CA ILE A 76 -21.59 34.98 11.45
C ILE A 76 -20.98 36.33 11.04
N GLU A 77 -20.80 37.24 12.00
CA GLU A 77 -20.14 38.53 11.77
C GLU A 77 -18.71 38.36 11.26
N LYS A 78 -17.95 37.42 11.84
CA LYS A 78 -16.59 37.09 11.39
C LYS A 78 -16.58 36.50 9.98
N LEU A 79 -17.48 35.56 9.66
CA LEU A 79 -17.55 34.95 8.32
C LEU A 79 -17.93 35.99 7.26
N ARG A 80 -18.85 36.92 7.58
CA ARG A 80 -19.20 38.02 6.68
C ARG A 80 -18.01 38.95 6.47
N ARG A 81 -17.36 39.39 7.56
CA ARG A 81 -16.25 40.35 7.52
C ARG A 81 -15.00 39.80 6.84
N ASP A 82 -14.62 38.56 7.16
CA ASP A 82 -13.31 38.02 6.81
C ASP A 82 -13.37 37.10 5.57
N ASN A 83 -14.48 36.41 5.35
CA ASN A 83 -14.63 35.43 4.27
C ASN A 83 -15.65 35.86 3.21
N SER A 84 -16.37 36.97 3.42
CA SER A 84 -17.46 37.41 2.54
C SER A 84 -18.57 36.37 2.36
N VAL A 85 -18.87 35.60 3.42
CA VAL A 85 -19.94 34.59 3.44
C VAL A 85 -20.93 34.90 4.55
N GLU A 86 -22.22 34.80 4.23
CA GLU A 86 -23.30 35.01 5.19
C GLU A 86 -24.01 33.69 5.52
N TYR A 87 -24.25 33.47 6.81
CA TYR A 87 -24.98 32.31 7.36
C TYR A 87 -26.00 32.79 8.38
N LYS A 88 -27.00 31.96 8.64
CA LYS A 88 -28.00 32.15 9.69
C LYS A 88 -27.59 31.42 10.97
N PRO A 89 -28.16 31.77 12.14
CA PRO A 89 -27.86 31.07 13.38
C PRO A 89 -28.04 29.55 13.27
N GLU A 90 -29.12 29.05 12.66
CA GLU A 90 -29.39 27.62 12.46
C GLU A 90 -28.40 26.89 11.53
N GLU A 91 -27.52 27.63 10.86
CA GLU A 91 -26.47 27.11 9.98
C GLU A 91 -25.09 27.07 10.66
N ILE A 92 -25.03 27.33 11.98
CA ILE A 92 -23.79 27.32 12.78
C ILE A 92 -23.88 26.30 13.91
N LEU A 93 -22.82 25.51 14.09
CA LEU A 93 -22.58 24.67 15.27
C LEU A 93 -21.27 25.03 15.95
N VAL A 94 -21.30 25.30 17.26
CA VAL A 94 -20.10 25.42 18.10
C VAL A 94 -19.81 24.07 18.77
N SER A 95 -18.56 23.59 18.69
CA SER A 95 -18.13 22.30 19.24
C SER A 95 -16.89 22.43 20.14
N PRO A 96 -16.55 21.40 20.96
CA PRO A 96 -15.29 21.27 21.70
C PRO A 96 -14.01 21.18 20.82
N GLY A 97 -13.76 22.21 20.01
CA GLY A 97 -12.68 22.32 19.04
C GLY A 97 -13.06 21.79 17.65
N ALA A 98 -12.33 22.28 16.63
CA ALA A 98 -12.57 21.92 15.23
C ALA A 98 -12.45 20.41 14.93
N LYS A 99 -11.60 19.69 15.67
CA LYS A 99 -11.51 18.21 15.60
C LYS A 99 -12.86 17.54 15.89
N CYS A 100 -13.62 18.08 16.85
CA CYS A 100 -14.93 17.57 17.21
C CYS A 100 -15.97 17.94 16.15
N SER A 101 -15.90 19.14 15.58
CA SER A 101 -16.71 19.54 14.42
C SER A 101 -16.51 18.60 13.22
N LEU A 102 -15.27 18.27 12.87
CA LEU A 102 -14.95 17.30 11.80
C LEU A 102 -15.49 15.91 12.09
N TYR A 103 -15.35 15.44 13.33
CA TYR A 103 -15.92 14.15 13.75
C TYR A 103 -17.45 14.13 13.64
N HIS A 104 -18.12 15.20 14.08
CA HIS A 104 -19.58 15.32 13.95
C HIS A 104 -20.01 15.37 12.49
N ILE A 105 -19.25 16.03 11.60
CA ILE A 105 -19.49 15.96 10.15
C ILE A 105 -19.39 14.52 9.66
N SER A 106 -18.30 13.81 9.98
CA SER A 106 -18.11 12.42 9.53
C SER A 106 -19.28 11.52 9.96
N VAL A 107 -19.73 11.63 11.20
CA VAL A 107 -20.83 10.77 11.72
C VAL A 107 -22.21 11.21 11.23
N ALA A 108 -22.43 12.51 10.98
CA ALA A 108 -23.73 13.02 10.54
C ALA A 108 -23.94 12.90 9.02
N LEU A 109 -22.85 12.97 8.22
CA LEU A 109 -22.91 13.03 6.77
C LEU A 109 -22.72 11.67 6.09
N LEU A 110 -21.85 10.81 6.65
CA LEU A 110 -21.34 9.62 5.95
C LEU A 110 -22.10 8.36 6.34
N ASN A 111 -22.41 7.55 5.35
CA ASN A 111 -22.92 6.19 5.51
C ASN A 111 -21.81 5.13 5.36
N GLU A 112 -22.13 3.91 5.79
CA GLU A 112 -21.24 2.76 5.61
C GLU A 112 -20.98 2.50 4.12
N GLY A 113 -19.69 2.38 3.76
CA GLY A 113 -19.26 2.13 2.39
C GLY A 113 -19.18 3.35 1.47
N GLU A 114 -19.60 4.55 1.92
CA GLU A 114 -19.39 5.78 1.16
C GLU A 114 -17.92 6.20 1.18
N ASP A 115 -17.46 6.82 0.09
CA ASP A 115 -16.07 7.22 -0.11
C ASP A 115 -15.89 8.72 0.24
N VAL A 116 -14.80 9.04 0.93
CA VAL A 116 -14.34 10.41 1.18
C VAL A 116 -12.96 10.60 0.58
N ILE A 117 -12.87 11.49 -0.40
CA ILE A 117 -11.60 11.84 -1.05
C ILE A 117 -10.76 12.69 -0.09
N ILE A 118 -9.50 12.30 0.12
CA ILE A 118 -8.54 12.97 0.99
C ILE A 118 -7.23 13.18 0.23
N PRO A 119 -6.85 14.42 -0.11
CA PRO A 119 -5.55 14.72 -0.70
C PRO A 119 -4.40 14.39 0.26
N VAL A 120 -3.35 13.75 -0.25
CA VAL A 120 -2.12 13.43 0.48
C VAL A 120 -1.05 14.45 0.10
N PRO A 121 -0.35 15.08 1.05
CA PRO A 121 -0.34 14.80 2.49
C PRO A 121 -1.55 15.38 3.26
N TYR A 122 -2.08 14.64 4.23
CA TYR A 122 -3.29 15.02 5.00
C TYR A 122 -3.02 15.22 6.49
N TRP A 123 -3.93 15.88 7.22
CA TRP A 123 -3.89 15.85 8.69
C TRP A 123 -4.32 14.47 9.23
N VAL A 124 -3.50 13.92 10.13
CA VAL A 124 -3.55 12.52 10.62
C VAL A 124 -4.92 12.02 11.09
N SER A 125 -5.84 12.90 11.51
CA SER A 125 -7.15 12.48 12.02
C SER A 125 -8.23 12.34 10.95
N TYR A 126 -8.07 12.91 9.75
CA TYR A 126 -9.13 12.83 8.72
C TYR A 126 -9.47 11.37 8.35
N PRO A 127 -8.50 10.50 8.03
CA PRO A 127 -8.83 9.14 7.57
C PRO A 127 -9.48 8.30 8.67
N ASP A 128 -9.03 8.46 9.91
CA ASP A 128 -9.57 7.71 11.04
C ASP A 128 -10.97 8.18 11.45
N GLN A 129 -11.29 9.48 11.31
CA GLN A 129 -12.66 9.97 11.52
C GLN A 129 -13.63 9.43 10.46
N VAL A 130 -13.18 9.32 9.20
CA VAL A 130 -13.94 8.68 8.12
C VAL A 130 -14.17 7.19 8.43
N ARG A 131 -13.14 6.46 8.85
CA ARG A 131 -13.26 5.03 9.24
C ARG A 131 -14.15 4.81 10.46
N LEU A 132 -14.14 5.70 11.44
CA LEU A 132 -15.03 5.64 12.60
C LEU A 132 -16.50 5.76 12.21
N ALA A 133 -16.80 6.50 11.14
CA ALA A 133 -18.12 6.58 10.52
C ALA A 133 -18.44 5.38 9.59
N LYS A 134 -17.55 4.38 9.50
CA LYS A 134 -17.63 3.21 8.60
C LYS A 134 -17.56 3.55 7.09
N ALA A 135 -17.14 4.77 6.76
CA ALA A 135 -16.86 5.19 5.40
C ALA A 135 -15.40 4.88 5.01
N ASN A 136 -15.08 5.00 3.72
CA ASN A 136 -13.78 4.69 3.16
C ASN A 136 -13.00 5.97 2.85
N PRO A 137 -11.80 6.17 3.42
CA PRO A 137 -10.91 7.23 2.95
C PRO A 137 -10.27 6.83 1.62
N VAL A 138 -10.50 7.62 0.58
CA VAL A 138 -9.88 7.48 -0.75
C VAL A 138 -8.76 8.50 -0.89
N PHE A 139 -7.52 8.02 -0.97
CA PHE A 139 -6.34 8.88 -0.97
C PHE A 139 -5.95 9.32 -2.38
N VAL A 140 -5.74 10.63 -2.56
CA VAL A 140 -5.26 11.20 -3.84
C VAL A 140 -3.88 11.81 -3.62
N GLN A 141 -2.88 11.27 -4.31
CA GLN A 141 -1.49 11.68 -4.15
C GLN A 141 -1.25 13.03 -4.83
N THR A 142 -0.85 14.04 -4.05
CA THR A 142 -0.35 15.32 -4.58
C THR A 142 1.17 15.32 -4.66
N ARG A 143 1.76 16.37 -5.25
CA ARG A 143 3.15 16.41 -5.67
C ARG A 143 3.85 17.63 -5.06
N GLU A 144 5.12 17.52 -4.65
CA GLU A 144 5.84 18.71 -4.13
C GLU A 144 5.98 19.77 -5.24
N GLU A 145 6.13 19.33 -6.49
CA GLU A 145 6.32 20.15 -7.69
C GLU A 145 5.12 21.05 -7.97
N ASN A 146 3.90 20.61 -7.62
CA ASN A 146 2.69 21.42 -7.74
C ASN A 146 2.30 22.08 -6.41
N GLY A 147 3.19 22.06 -5.41
CA GLY A 147 2.96 22.65 -4.09
C GLY A 147 1.93 21.90 -3.26
N PHE A 148 1.83 20.58 -3.43
CA PHE A 148 0.90 19.70 -2.71
C PHE A 148 -0.57 20.06 -2.88
N ARG A 149 -0.94 20.54 -4.07
CA ARG A 149 -2.33 20.91 -4.39
C ARG A 149 -3.02 19.79 -5.15
N LEU A 150 -4.27 19.51 -4.76
CA LEU A 150 -5.20 18.71 -5.55
C LEU A 150 -5.63 19.53 -6.77
N THR A 151 -5.55 18.96 -7.97
CA THR A 151 -6.13 19.60 -9.15
C THR A 151 -7.55 19.08 -9.42
N ALA A 152 -8.34 19.83 -10.18
CA ALA A 152 -9.66 19.35 -10.62
C ALA A 152 -9.56 18.06 -11.46
N ALA A 153 -8.47 17.86 -12.20
CA ALA A 153 -8.21 16.62 -12.93
C ALA A 153 -7.96 15.44 -11.97
N ASP A 154 -7.13 15.64 -10.95
CA ASP A 154 -6.87 14.62 -9.91
C ASP A 154 -8.18 14.27 -9.17
N LEU A 155 -9.02 15.26 -8.88
CA LEU A 155 -10.33 15.06 -8.26
C LEU A 155 -11.24 14.23 -9.16
N ARG A 156 -11.42 14.61 -10.43
CA ARG A 156 -12.27 13.88 -11.38
C ARG A 156 -11.84 12.41 -11.52
N ALA A 157 -10.54 12.16 -11.58
CA ALA A 157 -10.00 10.81 -11.70
C ALA A 157 -10.25 9.93 -10.47
N ALA A 158 -10.48 10.53 -9.30
CA ALA A 158 -10.70 9.82 -8.04
C ALA A 158 -12.18 9.58 -7.72
N LEU A 159 -13.11 10.16 -8.49
CA LEU A 159 -14.54 10.01 -8.26
C LEU A 159 -15.03 8.59 -8.55
N THR A 160 -15.94 8.15 -7.70
CA THR A 160 -16.69 6.89 -7.83
C THR A 160 -18.17 7.19 -7.58
N PHE A 161 -19.05 6.24 -7.95
CA PHE A 161 -20.48 6.35 -7.59
C PHE A 161 -20.72 6.43 -6.06
N ASN A 162 -19.76 5.95 -5.25
CA ASN A 162 -19.85 5.98 -3.79
C ASN A 162 -19.27 7.28 -3.19
N THR A 163 -18.70 8.17 -4.00
CA THR A 163 -18.05 9.38 -3.50
C THR A 163 -19.07 10.33 -2.89
N LYS A 164 -18.95 10.54 -1.59
CA LYS A 164 -19.83 11.41 -0.81
C LYS A 164 -19.25 12.80 -0.59
N ALA A 165 -17.95 12.85 -0.30
CA ALA A 165 -17.32 14.10 0.11
C ALA A 165 -15.84 14.21 -0.28
N LEU A 166 -15.37 15.44 -0.38
CA LEU A 166 -13.97 15.84 -0.46
C LEU A 166 -13.55 16.50 0.85
N MET A 167 -12.49 16.02 1.49
CA MET A 167 -11.84 16.71 2.62
C MET A 167 -10.76 17.65 2.08
N LEU A 168 -10.96 18.96 2.22
CA LEU A 168 -10.01 19.97 1.74
C LEU A 168 -9.52 20.84 2.91
N ASN A 169 -8.21 20.87 3.15
CA ASN A 169 -7.60 21.71 4.19
C ASN A 169 -6.66 22.73 3.56
N HIS A 170 -7.01 24.02 3.68
CA HIS A 170 -6.15 25.11 3.22
C HIS A 170 -6.28 26.34 4.14
N PRO A 171 -5.15 26.93 4.62
CA PRO A 171 -3.79 26.41 4.52
C PRO A 171 -3.62 25.01 5.15
N CYS A 172 -2.84 24.15 4.50
CA CYS A 172 -2.77 22.72 4.80
C CYS A 172 -1.86 22.40 6.00
N ASN A 173 -2.26 21.44 6.84
CA ASN A 173 -1.39 20.66 7.71
C ASN A 173 -1.24 19.25 7.11
N PRO A 174 -0.04 18.83 6.67
CA PRO A 174 1.28 19.28 7.16
C PRO A 174 2.06 20.25 6.25
N THR A 175 1.58 20.56 5.05
CA THR A 175 2.43 21.15 3.99
C THR A 175 2.50 22.67 4.00
N GLY A 176 1.52 23.33 4.63
CA GLY A 176 1.28 24.77 4.52
C GLY A 176 0.87 25.23 3.12
N ALA A 177 0.46 24.30 2.26
CA ALA A 177 -0.09 24.56 0.93
C ALA A 177 -1.39 25.38 1.02
N THR A 178 -1.57 26.28 0.06
CA THR A 178 -2.74 27.15 -0.08
C THR A 178 -3.26 27.07 -1.50
N TYR A 179 -4.56 27.24 -1.69
CA TYR A 179 -5.21 27.24 -3.00
C TYR A 179 -5.57 28.67 -3.39
N SER A 180 -5.23 29.05 -4.62
CA SER A 180 -5.69 30.30 -5.21
C SER A 180 -7.21 30.30 -5.41
N ARG A 181 -7.78 31.46 -5.76
CA ARG A 181 -9.20 31.53 -6.12
C ARG A 181 -9.49 30.59 -7.29
N GLU A 182 -8.63 30.62 -8.30
CA GLU A 182 -8.75 29.88 -9.54
C GLU A 182 -8.69 28.36 -9.26
N ASP A 183 -7.72 27.92 -8.44
CA ASP A 183 -7.64 26.51 -8.03
C ASP A 183 -8.94 26.04 -7.34
N LEU A 184 -9.50 26.88 -6.45
CA LEU A 184 -10.73 26.54 -5.73
C LEU A 184 -11.97 26.57 -6.63
N GLU A 185 -12.03 27.47 -7.61
CA GLU A 185 -13.13 27.56 -8.59
C GLU A 185 -13.19 26.31 -9.48
N GLU A 186 -12.06 25.80 -9.94
CA GLU A 186 -11.99 24.55 -10.71
C GLU A 186 -12.45 23.34 -9.88
N ILE A 187 -12.04 23.26 -8.61
CA ILE A 187 -12.48 22.20 -7.69
C ILE A 187 -13.98 22.33 -7.41
N ALA A 188 -14.46 23.55 -7.15
CA ALA A 188 -15.86 23.83 -6.85
C ALA A 188 -16.78 23.45 -8.00
N GLU A 189 -16.34 23.66 -9.24
CA GLU A 189 -17.07 23.23 -10.43
C GLU A 189 -17.32 21.72 -10.40
N VAL A 190 -16.28 20.91 -10.16
CA VAL A 190 -16.41 19.44 -10.07
C VAL A 190 -17.32 19.05 -8.91
N VAL A 191 -17.14 19.65 -7.73
CA VAL A 191 -17.98 19.35 -6.55
C VAL A 191 -19.46 19.61 -6.82
N VAL A 192 -19.79 20.72 -7.48
CA VAL A 192 -21.18 21.10 -7.82
C VAL A 192 -21.73 20.21 -8.93
N GLN A 193 -20.94 19.89 -9.96
CA GLN A 193 -21.36 19.02 -11.06
C GLN A 193 -21.72 17.61 -10.59
N GLU A 194 -20.93 17.06 -9.66
CA GLU A 194 -21.07 15.70 -9.15
C GLU A 194 -22.01 15.62 -7.94
N GLY A 195 -22.44 16.75 -7.40
CA GLY A 195 -23.36 16.82 -6.27
C GLY A 195 -22.77 16.33 -4.94
N ILE A 196 -21.44 16.24 -4.83
CA ILE A 196 -20.75 15.82 -3.62
C ILE A 196 -20.59 16.99 -2.63
N VAL A 197 -20.14 16.71 -1.40
CA VAL A 197 -19.90 17.75 -0.37
C VAL A 197 -18.41 18.05 -0.24
N VAL A 198 -18.02 19.31 -0.14
CA VAL A 198 -16.68 19.69 0.29
C VAL A 198 -16.68 20.02 1.78
N ILE A 199 -15.84 19.32 2.55
CA ILE A 199 -15.53 19.63 3.95
C ILE A 199 -14.30 20.52 3.94
N ALA A 200 -14.50 21.82 4.10
CA ALA A 200 -13.45 22.83 4.03
C ALA A 200 -12.91 23.12 5.43
N ASP A 201 -11.78 22.50 5.79
CA ASP A 201 -11.05 22.84 7.03
C ASP A 201 -10.19 24.07 6.80
N GLU A 202 -10.70 25.21 7.26
CA GLU A 202 -10.12 26.54 7.07
C GLU A 202 -9.50 27.07 8.38
N VAL A 203 -9.16 26.20 9.34
CA VAL A 203 -8.70 26.60 10.69
C VAL A 203 -7.41 27.45 10.70
N TYR A 204 -6.64 27.46 9.61
CA TYR A 204 -5.42 28.25 9.43
C TYR A 204 -5.63 29.54 8.60
N GLU A 205 -6.86 29.92 8.27
CA GLU A 205 -7.17 31.04 7.34
C GLU A 205 -6.48 32.39 7.68
N LYS A 206 -6.23 32.66 8.95
CA LYS A 206 -5.59 33.90 9.43
C LYS A 206 -4.07 33.83 9.43
N LEU A 207 -3.50 32.65 9.24
CA LEU A 207 -2.06 32.39 9.30
C LEU A 207 -1.55 32.22 7.87
N VAL A 208 -1.54 33.31 7.13
CA VAL A 208 -1.11 33.40 5.72
C VAL A 208 0.02 34.41 5.56
N TYR A 209 0.88 34.19 4.58
CA TYR A 209 2.16 34.91 4.42
C TYR A 209 2.31 35.53 3.05
N ASP A 210 3.31 36.41 2.91
CA ASP A 210 3.74 36.99 1.63
C ASP A 210 2.62 37.71 0.86
N GLY A 211 1.67 38.29 1.59
CA GLY A 211 0.50 38.95 1.01
C GLY A 211 -0.52 38.01 0.38
N PHE A 212 -0.41 36.70 0.60
CA PHE A 212 -1.40 35.73 0.13
C PHE A 212 -2.80 36.08 0.66
N ARG A 213 -3.75 36.22 -0.26
CA ARG A 213 -5.14 36.51 0.07
C ARG A 213 -5.92 35.22 0.20
N PHE A 214 -6.31 34.89 1.42
CA PHE A 214 -7.17 33.74 1.69
C PHE A 214 -8.53 33.89 1.01
N VAL A 215 -9.02 32.79 0.43
CA VAL A 215 -10.37 32.67 -0.13
C VAL A 215 -11.01 31.42 0.49
N SER A 216 -12.21 31.61 1.04
CA SER A 216 -13.00 30.50 1.58
C SER A 216 -13.73 29.79 0.46
N MET A 217 -13.81 28.46 0.52
CA MET A 217 -14.53 27.65 -0.48
C MET A 217 -16.01 28.06 -0.58
N ALA A 218 -16.63 28.34 0.57
CA ALA A 218 -18.03 28.78 0.63
C ALA A 218 -18.27 30.19 0.04
N SER A 219 -17.21 30.98 -0.19
CA SER A 219 -17.30 32.36 -0.69
C SER A 219 -17.31 32.49 -2.20
N LEU A 220 -17.04 31.42 -2.95
CA LEU A 220 -16.91 31.51 -4.40
C LEU A 220 -18.25 31.83 -5.08
N ASN A 221 -19.31 31.13 -4.69
CA ASN A 221 -20.68 31.38 -5.14
C ASN A 221 -21.72 30.60 -4.31
N GLU A 222 -23.00 30.93 -4.48
CA GLU A 222 -24.11 30.30 -3.76
C GLU A 222 -24.32 28.81 -4.11
N LYS A 223 -23.83 28.30 -5.25
CA LYS A 223 -23.94 26.87 -5.57
C LYS A 223 -22.99 26.07 -4.69
N ILE A 224 -21.69 26.39 -4.68
CA ILE A 224 -20.72 25.66 -3.86
C ILE A 224 -20.98 25.84 -2.36
N LYS A 225 -21.48 27.00 -1.92
CA LYS A 225 -21.85 27.24 -0.53
C LYS A 225 -22.84 26.21 0.01
N LYS A 226 -23.81 25.78 -0.81
CA LYS A 226 -24.80 24.73 -0.46
C LYS A 226 -24.17 23.33 -0.35
N HIS A 227 -23.02 23.12 -1.00
CA HIS A 227 -22.25 21.89 -0.98
C HIS A 227 -21.04 21.97 -0.04
N CYS A 228 -20.88 23.05 0.74
CA CYS A 228 -19.71 23.27 1.57
C CYS A 228 -20.06 23.18 3.06
N LEU A 229 -19.35 22.33 3.78
CA LEU A 229 -19.27 22.31 5.24
C LEU A 229 -17.96 22.97 5.65
N LEU A 230 -18.03 24.24 6.03
CA LEU A 230 -16.88 25.02 6.50
C LEU A 230 -16.59 24.65 7.95
N VAL A 231 -15.34 24.34 8.26
CA VAL A 231 -14.85 24.11 9.62
C VAL A 231 -13.76 25.11 9.95
N ASN A 232 -13.87 25.74 11.13
CA ASN A 232 -12.89 26.71 11.60
C ASN A 232 -12.88 26.78 13.14
N GLY A 233 -12.11 27.67 13.74
CA GLY A 233 -12.07 27.83 15.19
C GLY A 233 -11.03 28.82 15.68
N VAL A 234 -11.01 29.02 17.00
CA VAL A 234 -10.13 30.03 17.62
C VAL A 234 -8.75 29.49 18.00
N SER A 235 -8.52 28.20 17.85
CA SER A 235 -7.32 27.52 18.36
C SER A 235 -6.01 28.07 17.79
N LYS A 236 -5.97 28.41 16.50
CA LYS A 236 -4.74 28.76 15.77
C LYS A 236 -4.55 30.27 15.67
N ALA A 237 -5.58 30.97 15.20
CA ALA A 237 -5.54 32.42 15.00
C ALA A 237 -5.35 33.21 16.31
N TYR A 238 -5.82 32.69 17.45
CA TYR A 238 -5.81 33.42 18.74
C TYR A 238 -5.00 32.72 19.83
N SER A 239 -4.17 31.73 19.48
CA SER A 239 -3.45 30.88 20.45
C SER A 239 -4.36 30.37 21.58
N MET A 240 -5.44 29.67 21.19
CA MET A 240 -6.46 29.15 22.11
C MET A 240 -6.59 27.61 22.04
N THR A 241 -5.50 26.89 21.78
CA THR A 241 -5.52 25.43 21.60
C THR A 241 -6.14 24.70 22.78
N GLY A 242 -5.80 25.09 24.01
CA GLY A 242 -6.31 24.50 25.25
C GLY A 242 -7.75 24.88 25.63
N TRP A 243 -8.33 25.92 25.02
CA TRP A 243 -9.70 26.37 25.32
C TRP A 243 -10.78 25.53 24.65
N ARG A 244 -10.39 24.76 23.62
CA ARG A 244 -11.23 23.77 22.93
C ARG A 244 -12.52 24.37 22.33
N ILE A 245 -12.39 25.43 21.52
CA ILE A 245 -13.51 25.97 20.73
C ILE A 245 -13.22 25.88 19.22
N GLY A 246 -14.18 25.29 18.50
CA GLY A 246 -14.26 25.29 17.04
C GLY A 246 -15.71 25.38 16.62
N TYR A 247 -15.95 25.60 15.34
CA TYR A 247 -17.28 25.71 14.79
C TYR A 247 -17.35 25.17 13.37
N ALA A 248 -18.56 24.76 12.98
CA ALA A 248 -18.91 24.43 11.61
C ALA A 248 -20.00 25.36 11.10
N ALA A 249 -19.97 25.67 9.80
CA ALA A 249 -21.00 26.42 9.09
C ALA A 249 -21.39 25.69 7.80
N GLY A 250 -22.69 25.58 7.51
CA GLY A 250 -23.16 24.87 6.32
C GLY A 250 -24.68 24.66 6.29
N PRO A 251 -25.20 23.78 5.42
CA PRO A 251 -26.63 23.55 5.29
C PRO A 251 -27.29 23.20 6.63
N LYS A 252 -28.40 23.88 6.94
CA LYS A 252 -29.11 23.76 8.23
C LYS A 252 -29.45 22.30 8.59
N GLU A 253 -29.75 21.46 7.60
CA GLU A 253 -30.12 20.07 7.81
C GLU A 253 -28.93 19.26 8.34
N VAL A 254 -27.74 19.50 7.79
CA VAL A 254 -26.50 18.83 8.23
C VAL A 254 -26.09 19.37 9.60
N ILE A 255 -26.17 20.68 9.82
CA ILE A 255 -25.86 21.30 11.11
C ILE A 255 -26.79 20.79 12.22
N ALA A 256 -28.09 20.65 11.94
CA ALA A 256 -29.04 20.05 12.87
C ALA A 256 -28.71 18.60 13.19
N ALA A 257 -28.31 17.79 12.20
CA ALA A 257 -27.86 16.42 12.41
C ALA A 257 -26.58 16.36 13.26
N MET A 258 -25.61 17.22 13.00
CA MET A 258 -24.39 17.35 13.81
C MET A 258 -24.71 17.75 15.25
N SER A 259 -25.66 18.68 15.46
CA SER A 259 -26.13 19.07 16.81
C SER A 259 -26.74 17.88 17.56
N LYS A 260 -27.52 17.03 16.87
CA LYS A 260 -28.07 15.79 17.45
C LYS A 260 -26.98 14.78 17.85
N VAL A 261 -25.91 14.65 17.06
CA VAL A 261 -24.75 13.82 17.45
C VAL A 261 -24.06 14.43 18.67
N GLN A 262 -23.84 15.74 18.67
CA GLN A 262 -23.16 16.45 19.75
C GLN A 262 -23.89 16.34 21.09
N SER A 263 -25.24 16.39 21.09
CA SER A 263 -26.04 16.27 22.32
C SER A 263 -25.88 14.94 23.04
N HIS A 264 -25.49 13.88 22.32
CA HIS A 264 -25.23 12.55 22.89
C HIS A 264 -23.73 12.24 23.08
N ASN A 265 -22.85 13.14 22.65
CA ASN A 265 -21.40 12.95 22.74
C ASN A 265 -20.79 13.84 23.83
N THR A 266 -21.00 15.15 23.73
CA THR A 266 -20.35 16.14 24.59
C THR A 266 -21.31 17.10 25.27
N SER A 267 -22.57 17.17 24.84
CA SER A 267 -23.43 18.33 25.09
C SER A 267 -22.77 19.61 24.53
N ASN A 268 -22.93 20.77 25.18
CA ASN A 268 -22.32 22.02 24.74
C ASN A 268 -20.79 22.08 24.92
N ALA A 269 -20.14 22.95 24.14
CA ALA A 269 -18.76 23.33 24.40
C ALA A 269 -18.63 24.13 25.72
N THR A 270 -17.44 24.15 26.32
CA THR A 270 -17.21 24.80 27.63
C THR A 270 -17.70 26.24 27.66
N SER A 271 -18.59 26.57 28.60
CA SER A 271 -19.27 27.87 28.71
C SER A 271 -18.28 29.05 28.79
N ILE A 272 -17.25 28.92 29.63
CA ILE A 272 -16.19 29.93 29.81
C ILE A 272 -15.43 30.16 28.50
N SER A 273 -15.09 29.09 27.78
CA SER A 273 -14.38 29.18 26.50
C SER A 273 -15.23 29.82 25.42
N GLN A 274 -16.55 29.63 25.45
CA GLN A 274 -17.46 30.31 24.52
C GLN A 274 -17.44 31.83 24.74
N VAL A 275 -17.49 32.30 25.99
CA VAL A 275 -17.40 33.74 26.31
C VAL A 275 -16.06 34.33 25.88
N ALA A 276 -14.95 33.64 26.16
CA ALA A 276 -13.63 34.05 25.69
C ALA A 276 -13.56 34.12 24.15
N SER A 277 -14.22 33.19 23.45
CA SER A 277 -14.25 33.15 21.99
C SER A 277 -15.07 34.28 21.37
N ILE A 278 -16.11 34.78 22.04
CA ILE A 278 -16.83 35.98 21.61
C ILE A 278 -15.86 37.16 21.55
N GLU A 279 -15.07 37.37 22.61
CA GLU A 279 -14.06 38.44 22.67
C GLU A 279 -12.97 38.23 21.62
N ALA A 280 -12.55 36.99 21.36
CA ALA A 280 -11.57 36.70 20.30
C ALA A 280 -12.08 37.14 18.91
N LEU A 281 -13.34 36.87 18.59
CA LEU A 281 -13.91 37.14 17.27
C LEU A 281 -14.36 38.59 17.05
N LYS A 282 -14.79 39.28 18.12
CA LYS A 282 -15.34 40.65 18.07
C LYS A 282 -14.36 41.73 18.54
N GLY A 283 -13.46 41.36 19.46
CA GLY A 283 -12.50 42.28 20.05
C GLY A 283 -11.37 42.66 19.09
N SER A 284 -10.31 43.24 19.66
CA SER A 284 -9.15 43.69 18.88
C SER A 284 -8.48 42.53 18.13
N GLN A 285 -8.26 42.73 16.83
CA GLN A 285 -7.59 41.75 15.95
C GLN A 285 -6.09 42.02 15.81
N LEU A 286 -5.53 42.99 16.55
CA LEU A 286 -4.15 43.48 16.38
C LEU A 286 -3.07 42.44 16.71
N GLU A 287 -3.36 41.45 17.53
CA GLU A 287 -2.41 40.38 17.86
C GLU A 287 -2.19 39.41 16.70
N ILE A 288 -3.17 39.25 15.80
CA ILE A 288 -3.05 38.31 14.67
C ILE A 288 -1.94 38.74 13.71
N PRO A 289 -1.90 39.99 13.18
CA PRO A 289 -0.79 40.44 12.32
C PRO A 289 0.59 40.33 13.00
N ARG A 290 0.67 40.55 14.33
CA ARG A 290 1.92 40.39 15.08
C ARG A 290 2.40 38.94 15.07
N MET A 291 1.51 38.00 15.36
CA MET A 291 1.81 36.57 15.29
C MET A 291 2.17 36.14 13.87
N VAL A 292 1.42 36.59 12.85
CA VAL A 292 1.69 36.28 11.44
C VAL A 292 3.06 36.78 11.01
N SER A 293 3.43 38.01 11.34
CA SER A 293 4.74 38.58 11.00
C SER A 293 5.88 37.78 11.63
N GLU A 294 5.73 37.36 12.89
CA GLU A 294 6.73 36.56 13.59
C GLU A 294 6.80 35.13 13.04
N PHE A 295 5.66 34.49 12.74
CA PHE A 295 5.64 33.19 12.07
C PHE A 295 6.27 33.25 10.67
N GLN A 296 6.04 34.31 9.90
CA GLN A 296 6.67 34.50 8.58
C GLN A 296 8.19 34.61 8.71
N ARG A 297 8.67 35.38 9.70
CA ARG A 297 10.12 35.47 10.02
C ARG A 297 10.69 34.09 10.36
N ARG A 298 10.02 33.33 11.22
CA ARG A 298 10.42 31.96 11.63
C ARG A 298 10.44 31.01 10.44
N ARG A 299 9.38 30.99 9.63
CA ARG A 299 9.28 30.20 8.39
C ARG A 299 10.45 30.50 7.47
N ASN A 300 10.71 31.79 7.19
CA ASN A 300 11.78 32.24 6.28
C ASN A 300 13.16 31.77 6.76
N TYR A 301 13.40 31.85 8.07
CA TYR A 301 14.63 31.34 8.65
C TYR A 301 14.76 29.82 8.50
N VAL A 302 13.76 29.06 8.92
CA VAL A 302 13.82 27.60 8.93
C VAL A 302 13.88 27.03 7.50
N ILE A 303 13.11 27.56 6.56
CA ILE A 303 13.15 27.10 5.17
C ILE A 303 14.49 27.38 4.50
N HIS A 304 15.09 28.56 4.76
CA HIS A 304 16.41 28.89 4.25
C HIS A 304 17.47 27.91 4.80
N ARG A 305 17.41 27.60 6.10
CA ARG A 305 18.31 26.63 6.73
C ARG A 305 18.09 25.21 6.22
N LEU A 306 16.85 24.78 6.01
CA LEU A 306 16.53 23.44 5.47
C LEU A 306 17.06 23.29 4.04
N ARG A 307 16.82 24.28 3.16
CA ARG A 307 17.28 24.25 1.76
C ARG A 307 18.81 24.33 1.63
N ALA A 308 19.51 24.79 2.66
CA ALA A 308 20.98 24.76 2.70
C ALA A 308 21.55 23.38 3.06
N ILE A 309 20.73 22.46 3.57
CA ILE A 309 21.16 21.09 3.89
C ILE A 309 21.19 20.27 2.59
N PRO A 310 22.32 19.59 2.27
CA PRO A 310 22.44 18.81 1.03
C PRO A 310 21.33 17.76 0.87
N GLY A 311 20.65 17.78 -0.28
CA GLY A 311 19.64 16.78 -0.61
C GLY A 311 18.27 16.98 0.04
N ILE A 312 18.05 18.09 0.76
CA ILE A 312 16.72 18.48 1.25
C ILE A 312 16.06 19.45 0.28
N SER A 313 14.91 19.07 -0.29
CA SER A 313 13.95 20.03 -0.87
C SER A 313 12.89 20.39 0.17
N CYS A 314 12.33 21.58 0.03
CA CYS A 314 11.20 21.99 0.86
C CYS A 314 10.37 23.02 0.11
N PHE A 315 9.12 22.68 -0.17
CA PHE A 315 8.09 23.61 -0.62
C PHE A 315 8.00 24.83 0.31
N GLU A 316 7.73 26.00 -0.27
CA GLU A 316 7.57 27.25 0.49
C GLU A 316 6.10 27.50 0.85
N PRO A 317 5.69 27.23 2.09
CA PRO A 317 4.29 27.33 2.47
C PRO A 317 3.85 28.79 2.54
N LYS A 318 2.65 29.08 2.04
CA LYS A 318 2.02 30.40 2.13
C LYS A 318 1.04 30.51 3.29
N GLY A 319 0.90 29.47 4.12
CA GLY A 319 0.17 29.55 5.37
C GLY A 319 0.44 28.41 6.36
N ALA A 320 -0.40 28.34 7.40
CA ALA A 320 -0.22 27.50 8.58
C ALA A 320 1.12 27.77 9.30
N PHE A 321 1.62 26.87 10.15
CA PHE A 321 2.95 27.03 10.77
C PHE A 321 3.83 25.78 10.66
N TYR A 322 3.72 25.09 9.52
CA TYR A 322 4.42 23.84 9.25
C TYR A 322 5.32 23.95 8.03
N LEU A 323 6.45 23.25 8.07
CA LEU A 323 7.28 22.92 6.92
C LEU A 323 7.27 21.41 6.72
N PHE A 324 7.31 20.99 5.47
CA PHE A 324 7.25 19.58 5.08
C PHE A 324 8.41 19.24 4.12
N PRO A 325 9.67 19.31 4.58
CA PRO A 325 10.83 18.99 3.74
C PRO A 325 10.84 17.53 3.28
N ASN A 326 11.28 17.33 2.05
CA ASN A 326 11.69 16.03 1.53
C ASN A 326 13.07 15.68 2.09
N VAL A 327 13.15 14.53 2.73
CA VAL A 327 14.35 14.00 3.39
C VAL A 327 14.75 12.63 2.83
N SER A 328 14.10 12.19 1.75
CA SER A 328 14.34 10.88 1.12
C SER A 328 15.81 10.67 0.70
N HIS A 329 16.56 11.75 0.44
CA HIS A 329 18.00 11.71 0.20
C HIS A 329 18.83 11.05 1.33
N TYR A 330 18.31 11.10 2.56
CA TYR A 330 18.96 10.50 3.73
C TYR A 330 18.51 9.07 4.00
N PHE A 331 17.61 8.53 3.16
CA PHE A 331 17.31 7.11 3.19
C PHE A 331 18.51 6.34 2.62
N ASP A 332 18.69 5.11 3.09
CA ASP A 332 19.86 4.26 2.80
C ASP A 332 21.20 4.77 3.38
N ARG A 333 21.17 5.78 4.27
CA ARG A 333 22.32 6.14 5.12
C ARG A 333 22.25 5.46 6.48
N GLN A 334 23.32 5.56 7.26
CA GLN A 334 23.36 4.97 8.61
C GLN A 334 24.05 5.88 9.63
N PHE A 335 23.72 5.66 10.90
CA PHE A 335 24.47 6.19 12.03
C PHE A 335 24.96 5.02 12.87
N GLY A 336 26.28 4.83 12.93
CA GLY A 336 26.87 3.61 13.47
C GLY A 336 26.34 2.37 12.72
N ASP A 337 25.63 1.49 13.43
CA ASP A 337 25.02 0.27 12.87
C ASP A 337 23.53 0.41 12.51
N ALA A 338 22.90 1.55 12.81
CA ALA A 338 21.47 1.76 12.63
C ALA A 338 21.17 2.37 11.24
N PRO A 339 20.47 1.66 10.34
CA PRO A 339 20.12 2.19 9.02
C PRO A 339 18.91 3.13 9.10
N ILE A 340 18.93 4.18 8.30
CA ILE A 340 17.80 5.08 8.06
C ILE A 340 17.08 4.61 6.80
N ARG A 341 15.90 4.00 6.96
CA ARG A 341 15.15 3.37 5.84
C ARG A 341 13.89 4.13 5.42
N ASN A 342 13.38 4.99 6.29
CA ASN A 342 12.12 5.70 6.11
C ASN A 342 12.06 6.94 7.01
N SER A 343 11.01 7.74 6.84
CA SER A 343 10.75 8.97 7.58
C SER A 343 10.64 8.73 9.08
N TYR A 344 10.11 7.59 9.52
CA TYR A 344 10.08 7.21 10.95
C TYR A 344 11.49 7.00 11.51
N GLY A 345 12.32 6.22 10.80
CA GLY A 345 13.71 5.95 11.19
C GLY A 345 14.52 7.24 11.31
N LEU A 346 14.37 8.15 10.35
CA LEU A 346 15.03 9.45 10.40
C LEU A 346 14.50 10.33 11.54
N SER A 347 13.19 10.37 11.75
CA SER A 347 12.58 11.15 12.84
C SER A 347 13.03 10.64 14.22
N TYR A 348 13.13 9.31 14.37
CA TYR A 348 13.64 8.69 15.58
C TYR A 348 15.13 8.97 15.79
N TYR A 349 15.92 8.93 14.71
CA TYR A 349 17.34 9.32 14.71
C TYR A 349 17.53 10.77 15.17
N LEU A 350 16.79 11.72 14.59
CA LEU A 350 16.85 13.13 14.98
C LEU A 350 16.43 13.33 16.45
N LEU A 351 15.44 12.58 16.94
CA LEU A 351 15.06 12.63 18.35
C LEU A 351 16.18 12.10 19.25
N LYS A 352 16.81 10.99 18.89
CA LYS A 352 17.83 10.35 19.74
C LYS A 352 19.18 11.06 19.69
N GLU A 353 19.67 11.41 18.52
CA GLU A 353 20.99 12.03 18.35
C GLU A 353 20.93 13.55 18.41
N ALA A 354 20.04 14.17 17.63
CA ALA A 354 19.92 15.62 17.59
C ALA A 354 19.12 16.19 18.77
N LYS A 355 18.43 15.36 19.55
CA LYS A 355 17.46 15.79 20.57
C LYS A 355 16.39 16.73 19.99
N VAL A 356 15.98 16.49 18.74
CA VAL A 356 14.92 17.26 18.06
C VAL A 356 13.78 16.32 17.67
N ALA A 357 12.58 16.58 18.20
CA ALA A 357 11.39 15.82 17.83
C ALA A 357 10.73 16.42 16.57
N VAL A 358 10.57 15.59 15.53
CA VAL A 358 9.83 15.90 14.30
C VAL A 358 8.81 14.79 14.02
N VAL A 359 7.84 15.02 13.14
CA VAL A 359 6.84 13.99 12.80
C VAL A 359 7.14 13.35 11.44
N PRO A 360 7.17 12.01 11.32
CA PRO A 360 7.40 11.33 10.06
C PRO A 360 6.27 11.60 9.06
N GLY A 361 6.66 11.77 7.80
CA GLY A 361 5.75 11.99 6.67
C GLY A 361 4.76 10.85 6.46
N GLU A 362 5.15 9.61 6.77
CA GLU A 362 4.29 8.42 6.77
C GLU A 362 2.99 8.64 7.55
N ALA A 363 3.03 9.38 8.67
CA ALA A 363 1.85 9.68 9.49
C ALA A 363 0.79 10.50 8.73
N PHE A 364 1.21 11.24 7.71
CA PHE A 364 0.39 12.10 6.86
C PHE A 364 0.14 11.48 5.47
N GLY A 365 0.50 10.20 5.28
CA GLY A 365 0.38 9.47 4.03
C GLY A 365 1.50 9.71 3.01
N ALA A 366 2.56 10.44 3.37
CA ALA A 366 3.62 10.87 2.46
C ALA A 366 5.02 10.47 2.95
N GLU A 367 5.44 9.25 2.60
CA GLU A 367 6.81 8.79 2.86
C GLU A 367 7.85 9.65 2.12
N GLY A 368 9.07 9.73 2.64
CA GLY A 368 10.10 10.61 2.10
C GLY A 368 10.10 12.01 2.71
N PHE A 369 9.10 12.37 3.51
CA PHE A 369 8.98 13.70 4.12
C PHE A 369 9.00 13.66 5.65
N VAL A 370 9.22 14.80 6.30
CA VAL A 370 8.98 15.00 7.75
C VAL A 370 8.29 16.33 7.98
N ARG A 371 7.43 16.44 8.99
CA ARG A 371 6.81 17.71 9.38
C ARG A 371 7.56 18.36 10.54
N LEU A 372 7.89 19.64 10.35
CA LEU A 372 8.40 20.53 11.39
C LEU A 372 7.39 21.64 11.66
N SER A 373 7.01 21.82 12.92
CA SER A 373 6.30 23.02 13.38
C SER A 373 7.31 24.11 13.70
N TYR A 374 7.13 25.29 13.13
CA TYR A 374 7.93 26.47 13.49
C TYR A 374 7.22 27.38 14.51
N ALA A 375 6.24 26.83 15.22
CA ALA A 375 5.54 27.50 16.31
C ALA A 375 6.29 27.39 17.64
N THR A 376 7.54 27.86 17.64
CA THR A 376 8.38 27.98 18.84
C THR A 376 9.31 29.17 18.71
N SER A 377 10.02 29.51 19.78
CA SER A 377 10.93 30.66 19.81
C SER A 377 12.01 30.56 18.72
N MET A 378 12.44 31.70 18.18
CA MET A 378 13.56 31.77 17.24
C MET A 378 14.82 31.08 17.78
N LYS A 379 15.11 31.21 19.08
CA LYS A 379 16.25 30.53 19.73
C LYS A 379 16.17 29.00 19.58
N ASN A 380 15.00 28.42 19.81
CA ASN A 380 14.80 26.98 19.64
C ASN A 380 14.92 26.57 18.17
N LEU A 381 14.43 27.40 17.24
CA LEU A 381 14.56 27.13 15.80
C LEU A 381 16.01 27.20 15.33
N GLU A 382 16.77 28.20 15.79
CA GLU A 382 18.19 28.35 15.48
C GLU A 382 18.98 27.13 15.95
N GLU A 383 18.76 26.73 17.20
CA GLU A 383 19.42 25.58 17.80
C GLU A 383 18.96 24.26 17.18
N ALA A 384 17.66 24.07 16.93
CA ALA A 384 17.16 22.85 16.26
C ALA A 384 17.74 22.71 14.86
N MET A 385 17.80 23.80 14.08
CA MET A 385 18.39 23.75 12.75
C MET A 385 19.89 23.45 12.78
N ARG A 386 20.62 23.98 13.78
CA ARG A 386 22.02 23.60 14.01
C ARG A 386 22.13 22.09 14.33
N ARG A 387 21.39 21.59 15.32
CA ARG A 387 21.42 20.17 15.72
C ARG A 387 21.01 19.22 14.59
N ILE A 388 19.98 19.57 13.80
CA ILE A 388 19.56 18.78 12.63
C ILE A 388 20.68 18.76 11.59
N THR A 389 21.27 19.92 11.26
CA THR A 389 22.35 20.00 10.27
C THR A 389 23.55 19.14 10.70
N ASP A 390 23.96 19.29 11.97
CA ASP A 390 25.07 18.53 12.53
C ASP A 390 24.78 17.02 12.51
N ALA A 391 23.59 16.60 12.96
CA ALA A 391 23.17 15.20 12.95
C ALA A 391 23.15 14.61 11.53
N LEU A 392 22.51 15.29 10.58
CA LEU A 392 22.47 14.81 9.19
C LEU A 392 23.86 14.73 8.56
N SER A 393 24.82 15.58 8.97
CA SER A 393 26.21 15.52 8.50
C SER A 393 26.98 14.30 9.03
N MET A 394 26.56 13.74 10.17
CA MET A 394 27.13 12.51 10.75
C MET A 394 26.59 11.23 10.09
N LEU A 395 25.58 11.34 9.22
CA LEU A 395 25.06 10.18 8.50
C LEU A 395 26.05 9.73 7.43
N GLU A 396 26.72 8.63 7.71
CA GLU A 396 27.65 8.00 6.79
C GLU A 396 26.85 7.38 5.62
N PRO A 397 27.37 7.46 4.38
CA PRO A 397 26.95 6.50 3.37
C PRO A 397 27.15 5.09 3.96
N PRO A 398 26.32 4.12 3.56
CA PRO A 398 26.41 2.78 4.13
C PRO A 398 27.85 2.30 3.99
N ARG A 399 28.50 1.97 5.13
CA ARG A 399 29.87 1.44 5.13
C ARG A 399 29.90 0.30 4.13
N LYS A 400 30.89 0.34 3.21
CA LYS A 400 31.10 -0.67 2.16
C LYS A 400 30.70 -2.04 2.67
N ALA A 401 29.66 -2.58 2.03
CA ALA A 401 29.02 -3.87 2.22
C ALA A 401 29.28 -4.51 3.60
N LYS A 402 28.36 -4.27 4.54
CA LYS A 402 28.04 -5.35 5.49
C LYS A 402 27.79 -6.60 4.65
N PRO A 403 28.35 -7.77 5.00
CA PRO A 403 28.03 -9.01 4.31
C PRO A 403 26.51 -9.08 4.24
N LEU A 404 25.99 -9.16 3.01
CA LEU A 404 24.57 -9.31 2.76
C LEU A 404 24.16 -10.58 3.50
N VAL A 405 23.51 -10.44 4.66
CA VAL A 405 22.94 -11.59 5.36
C VAL A 405 21.70 -11.98 4.56
N LEU A 406 21.94 -12.79 3.56
CA LEU A 406 20.89 -13.35 2.72
C LEU A 406 20.00 -14.23 3.58
N ASN A 407 18.69 -14.07 3.42
CA ASN A 407 17.72 -15.01 3.97
C ASN A 407 17.66 -16.26 3.07
N ASN A 408 18.79 -16.95 2.91
CA ASN A 408 18.95 -18.14 2.10
C ASN A 408 18.73 -19.40 2.94
N VAL A 409 17.77 -20.23 2.55
CA VAL A 409 17.59 -21.55 3.13
C VAL A 409 18.10 -22.62 2.18
N ASN A 410 19.02 -23.44 2.69
CA ASN A 410 19.54 -24.60 1.98
C ASN A 410 18.77 -25.85 2.41
N THR A 411 18.01 -26.43 1.50
CA THR A 411 17.28 -27.67 1.75
C THR A 411 18.16 -28.89 1.47
N LYS A 412 17.96 -29.98 2.23
CA LYS A 412 18.68 -31.25 1.99
C LYS A 412 18.31 -31.85 0.62
N VAL A 413 17.01 -31.84 0.33
CA VAL A 413 16.45 -32.20 -0.98
C VAL A 413 16.20 -30.91 -1.74
N ARG A 414 16.95 -30.68 -2.82
CA ARG A 414 16.89 -29.42 -3.59
C ARG A 414 16.08 -29.50 -4.88
N ARG A 415 15.49 -30.66 -5.18
CA ARG A 415 14.76 -30.95 -6.43
C ARG A 415 13.39 -31.52 -6.09
N TYR A 416 12.50 -31.48 -7.08
CA TYR A 416 11.21 -32.18 -6.99
C TYR A 416 11.43 -33.67 -6.72
N VAL A 417 10.64 -34.21 -5.80
CA VAL A 417 10.53 -35.66 -5.56
C VAL A 417 9.33 -36.19 -6.32
N GLU A 418 9.32 -37.49 -6.60
CA GLU A 418 8.19 -38.12 -7.27
C GLU A 418 6.93 -38.00 -6.40
N THR A 419 5.82 -37.61 -7.04
CA THR A 419 4.50 -37.56 -6.42
C THR A 419 3.68 -38.75 -6.91
N GLU A 420 3.46 -39.73 -6.03
CA GLU A 420 2.69 -40.93 -6.34
C GLU A 420 1.20 -40.74 -6.05
N VAL A 421 0.34 -41.41 -6.82
CA VAL A 421 -1.09 -41.44 -6.53
C VAL A 421 -1.34 -42.47 -5.42
N ALA A 422 -1.78 -41.99 -4.26
CA ALA A 422 -2.17 -42.85 -3.14
C ALA A 422 -3.58 -43.42 -3.40
N ALA A 423 -3.67 -44.50 -4.16
CA ALA A 423 -4.94 -45.11 -4.56
C ALA A 423 -5.68 -45.73 -3.37
N GLY A 424 -6.97 -45.40 -3.24
CA GLY A 424 -7.87 -45.93 -2.20
C GLY A 424 -7.69 -45.31 -0.81
N LEU A 425 -8.72 -45.47 0.02
CA LEU A 425 -8.77 -44.90 1.37
C LEU A 425 -7.84 -45.61 2.37
N GLU A 426 -7.52 -46.89 2.16
CA GLU A 426 -6.65 -47.65 3.07
C GLU A 426 -5.23 -47.08 3.11
N LEU A 427 -4.60 -46.92 1.94
CA LEU A 427 -3.27 -46.31 1.84
C LEU A 427 -3.29 -44.86 2.33
N ARG A 428 -4.33 -44.09 1.97
CA ARG A 428 -4.50 -42.72 2.47
C ARG A 428 -4.53 -42.67 4.00
N ASN A 429 -5.32 -43.52 4.65
CA ASN A 429 -5.45 -43.57 6.10
C ASN A 429 -4.13 -43.98 6.77
N ALA A 430 -3.40 -44.93 6.18
CA ALA A 430 -2.07 -45.30 6.66
C ALA A 430 -1.09 -44.11 6.60
N LEU A 431 -1.10 -43.34 5.51
CA LEU A 431 -0.25 -42.14 5.35
C LEU A 431 -0.66 -41.02 6.32
N VAL A 432 -1.96 -40.84 6.60
CA VAL A 432 -2.44 -39.90 7.63
C VAL A 432 -1.93 -40.32 9.01
N ALA A 433 -2.15 -41.58 9.40
CA ALA A 433 -1.71 -42.10 10.70
C ALA A 433 -0.18 -41.96 10.88
N GLU A 434 0.59 -42.27 9.83
CA GLU A 434 2.05 -42.09 9.83
C GLU A 434 2.43 -40.60 9.96
N SER A 435 1.74 -39.71 9.26
CA SER A 435 2.00 -38.27 9.33
C SER A 435 1.69 -37.72 10.73
N GLU A 436 0.52 -38.06 11.28
CA GLU A 436 0.06 -37.60 12.60
C GLU A 436 0.96 -38.10 13.73
N ALA A 437 1.51 -39.32 13.62
CA ALA A 437 2.50 -39.83 14.57
C ALA A 437 3.77 -38.95 14.69
N HIS A 438 4.05 -38.13 13.68
CA HIS A 438 5.20 -37.23 13.61
C HIS A 438 4.84 -35.74 13.78
N LEU A 439 3.55 -35.41 13.92
CA LEU A 439 3.04 -34.07 14.21
C LEU A 439 2.80 -33.91 15.71
N LYS A 440 3.89 -33.83 16.48
CA LYS A 440 3.83 -33.67 17.94
C LYS A 440 3.49 -32.22 18.33
N TYR A 441 2.86 -32.03 19.49
CA TYR A 441 2.36 -30.74 19.97
C TYR A 441 3.42 -29.62 20.01
N ASP A 442 4.66 -29.95 20.35
CA ASP A 442 5.81 -29.04 20.42
C ASP A 442 6.31 -28.57 19.05
N HIS A 443 5.98 -29.31 18.00
CA HIS A 443 6.38 -29.04 16.62
C HIS A 443 5.21 -29.29 15.66
N TYR A 444 4.03 -28.72 15.97
CA TYR A 444 2.85 -28.76 15.11
C TYR A 444 2.48 -27.36 14.63
N PHE A 445 2.48 -27.17 13.32
CA PHE A 445 2.03 -25.96 12.67
C PHE A 445 0.85 -26.29 11.75
N GLU A 446 -0.23 -25.54 11.91
CA GLU A 446 -1.44 -25.64 11.10
C GLU A 446 -1.80 -24.27 10.53
N TRP A 447 -2.12 -24.22 9.23
CA TRP A 447 -2.56 -22.99 8.59
C TRP A 447 -3.50 -23.22 7.42
N ASN A 448 -4.61 -22.49 7.39
CA ASN A 448 -5.59 -22.53 6.31
C ASN A 448 -5.28 -21.45 5.27
N ALA A 449 -5.00 -21.87 4.04
CA ALA A 449 -4.74 -20.99 2.92
C ALA A 449 -5.93 -20.95 1.95
N SER A 450 -6.33 -19.77 1.51
CA SER A 450 -7.23 -19.59 0.36
C SER A 450 -6.41 -19.48 -0.91
N ILE A 451 -6.57 -20.47 -1.79
CA ILE A 451 -5.91 -20.55 -3.09
C ILE A 451 -7.02 -20.53 -4.15
N SER A 452 -7.21 -19.39 -4.81
CA SER A 452 -8.28 -19.18 -5.80
C SER A 452 -9.70 -19.55 -5.35
N GLY A 453 -9.99 -19.54 -4.04
CA GLY A 453 -11.28 -19.93 -3.48
C GLY A 453 -11.32 -21.37 -2.95
N VAL A 454 -10.29 -22.18 -3.19
CA VAL A 454 -10.10 -23.48 -2.54
C VAL A 454 -9.34 -23.27 -1.24
N ILE A 455 -9.94 -23.71 -0.14
CA ILE A 455 -9.30 -23.68 1.18
C ILE A 455 -8.44 -24.95 1.34
N VAL A 456 -7.13 -24.77 1.37
CA VAL A 456 -6.15 -25.85 1.57
C VAL A 456 -5.50 -25.67 2.93
N GLN A 457 -5.67 -26.66 3.81
CA GLN A 457 -5.03 -26.67 5.13
C GLN A 457 -3.65 -27.32 5.03
N LEU A 458 -2.60 -26.64 5.50
CA LEU A 458 -1.29 -27.24 5.72
C LEU A 458 -1.17 -27.71 7.17
N ARG A 459 -0.66 -28.93 7.35
CA ARG A 459 -0.22 -29.49 8.62
C ARG A 459 1.25 -29.90 8.50
N THR A 460 2.12 -29.33 9.32
CA THR A 460 3.57 -29.59 9.21
C THR A 460 4.29 -29.54 10.54
N ASN A 461 5.39 -30.29 10.66
CA ASN A 461 6.37 -30.16 11.75
C ASN A 461 7.60 -29.32 11.35
N SER A 462 7.57 -28.68 10.18
CA SER A 462 8.63 -27.84 9.66
C SER A 462 8.23 -26.36 9.79
N PRO A 463 8.85 -25.59 10.72
CA PRO A 463 8.57 -24.15 10.81
C PRO A 463 8.93 -23.43 9.51
N HIS A 464 9.97 -23.90 8.81
CA HIS A 464 10.39 -23.37 7.52
C HIS A 464 9.32 -23.50 6.41
N LEU A 465 8.61 -24.64 6.35
CA LEU A 465 7.51 -24.84 5.41
C LEU A 465 6.26 -24.06 5.82
N SER A 466 6.01 -23.97 7.13
CA SER A 466 4.93 -23.14 7.69
C SER A 466 5.11 -21.67 7.29
N ASP A 467 6.32 -21.13 7.47
CA ASP A 467 6.66 -19.75 7.09
C ASP A 467 6.45 -19.47 5.60
N PHE A 468 6.86 -20.41 4.74
CA PHE A 468 6.60 -20.32 3.30
C PHE A 468 5.11 -20.26 3.00
N TRP A 469 4.34 -21.14 3.63
CA TRP A 469 2.90 -21.26 3.39
C TRP A 469 2.15 -20.00 3.80
N ILE A 470 2.47 -19.43 4.97
CA ILE A 470 1.88 -18.20 5.50
C ILE A 470 2.23 -16.99 4.62
N GLU A 471 3.45 -16.93 4.10
CA GLU A 471 3.89 -15.83 3.25
C GLU A 471 3.35 -15.91 1.83
N ASN A 472 3.20 -17.12 1.28
CA ASN A 472 2.86 -17.31 -0.13
C ASN A 472 1.35 -17.25 -0.41
N TRP A 473 0.51 -17.62 0.56
CA TRP A 473 -0.95 -17.71 0.36
C TRP A 473 -1.72 -16.79 1.30
N TYR A 474 -2.94 -16.41 0.91
CA TYR A 474 -3.82 -15.61 1.77
C TYR A 474 -4.46 -16.49 2.85
N PRO A 475 -4.65 -15.97 4.08
CA PRO A 475 -5.35 -16.73 5.12
C PRO A 475 -6.82 -16.96 4.73
N ALA A 476 -7.34 -18.13 5.09
CA ALA A 476 -8.77 -18.43 5.09
C ALA A 476 -9.27 -18.59 6.53
N GLN A 477 -10.41 -17.97 6.85
CA GLN A 477 -11.14 -18.29 8.09
C GLN A 477 -12.05 -19.48 7.81
N LEU A 478 -11.96 -20.51 8.64
CA LEU A 478 -12.93 -21.59 8.69
C LEU A 478 -13.85 -21.34 9.88
N GLU A 479 -15.15 -21.26 9.63
CA GLU A 479 -16.15 -21.33 10.69
C GLU A 479 -16.15 -22.74 11.30
N ALA A 480 -16.65 -22.89 12.54
CA ALA A 480 -16.49 -24.12 13.32
C ALA A 480 -17.05 -25.40 12.65
N ASP A 481 -17.94 -25.24 11.67
CA ASP A 481 -18.64 -26.35 11.01
C ASP A 481 -18.19 -26.59 9.55
N ILE A 482 -17.17 -25.88 9.06
CA ILE A 482 -16.70 -25.99 7.66
C ILE A 482 -15.34 -26.69 7.61
N GLU A 483 -15.29 -27.84 6.93
CA GLU A 483 -14.04 -28.55 6.66
C GLU A 483 -13.24 -27.87 5.53
N PRO A 484 -11.89 -27.91 5.56
CA PRO A 484 -11.09 -27.47 4.43
C PRO A 484 -11.37 -28.35 3.21
N HIS A 485 -11.26 -27.78 2.01
CA HIS A 485 -11.48 -28.51 0.76
C HIS A 485 -10.38 -29.56 0.49
N ALA A 486 -9.19 -29.34 1.05
CA ALA A 486 -8.03 -30.23 0.95
C ALA A 486 -7.09 -30.06 2.14
N ILE A 487 -6.34 -31.10 2.47
CA ILE A 487 -5.33 -31.10 3.53
C ILE A 487 -3.99 -31.56 2.96
N ILE A 488 -2.91 -30.88 3.31
CA ILE A 488 -1.54 -31.29 3.01
C ILE A 488 -0.81 -31.59 4.32
N TYR A 489 -0.31 -32.82 4.44
CA TYR A 489 0.61 -33.23 5.50
C TYR A 489 2.05 -33.11 5.00
N ALA A 490 2.80 -32.13 5.48
CA ALA A 490 4.21 -31.96 5.13
C ALA A 490 5.10 -32.28 6.34
N VAL A 491 5.62 -33.50 6.39
CA VAL A 491 6.31 -34.04 7.56
C VAL A 491 7.78 -34.28 7.24
N LYS A 492 8.68 -33.72 8.05
CA LYS A 492 10.12 -33.98 8.00
C LYS A 492 10.56 -34.94 9.11
N ASP A 493 11.78 -35.46 8.93
CA ASP A 493 12.51 -36.28 9.90
C ASP A 493 11.81 -37.62 10.25
N VAL A 494 11.06 -38.20 9.31
CA VAL A 494 10.49 -39.54 9.41
C VAL A 494 11.60 -40.58 9.21
N THR A 495 11.98 -41.28 10.28
CA THR A 495 13.12 -42.20 10.28
C THR A 495 12.85 -43.39 9.36
N GLY A 496 13.81 -43.74 8.50
CA GLY A 496 13.71 -44.88 7.58
C GLY A 496 12.88 -44.64 6.32
N ARG A 497 12.35 -43.42 6.12
CA ARG A 497 11.55 -43.07 4.95
C ARG A 497 12.34 -42.23 3.94
N GLU A 498 12.22 -42.55 2.66
CA GLU A 498 12.77 -41.72 1.58
C GLU A 498 11.95 -40.43 1.37
N SER A 499 12.57 -39.41 0.78
CA SER A 499 11.87 -38.17 0.44
C SER A 499 10.92 -38.42 -0.74
N ARG A 500 9.61 -38.36 -0.48
CA ARG A 500 8.56 -38.65 -1.48
C ARG A 500 7.32 -37.79 -1.22
N ALA A 501 6.50 -37.62 -2.25
CA ALA A 501 5.19 -37.01 -2.12
C ALA A 501 4.09 -37.98 -2.54
N PHE A 502 2.90 -37.82 -1.97
CA PHE A 502 1.73 -38.61 -2.32
C PHE A 502 0.51 -37.70 -2.47
N TYR A 503 -0.44 -38.13 -3.30
CA TYR A 503 -1.72 -37.45 -3.42
C TYR A 503 -2.86 -38.45 -3.57
N ASN A 504 -3.90 -38.31 -2.75
CA ASN A 504 -5.14 -39.04 -2.88
C ASN A 504 -6.23 -38.10 -3.42
N SER A 505 -6.72 -38.37 -4.63
CA SER A 505 -7.71 -37.53 -5.30
C SER A 505 -9.14 -37.67 -4.75
N GLU A 506 -9.47 -38.77 -4.07
CA GLU A 506 -10.82 -38.99 -3.51
C GLU A 506 -11.08 -38.10 -2.29
N SER A 507 -10.06 -37.92 -1.44
CA SER A 507 -10.12 -37.11 -0.21
C SER A 507 -9.36 -35.79 -0.31
N HIS A 508 -8.84 -35.47 -1.51
CA HIS A 508 -7.99 -34.31 -1.76
C HIS A 508 -6.86 -34.13 -0.73
N THR A 509 -6.26 -35.24 -0.28
CA THR A 509 -5.23 -35.22 0.75
C THR A 509 -3.85 -35.40 0.12
N GLY A 510 -2.96 -34.45 0.36
CA GLY A 510 -1.57 -34.46 -0.09
C GLY A 510 -0.61 -34.81 1.04
N PHE A 511 0.50 -35.46 0.70
CA PHE A 511 1.56 -35.81 1.64
C PHE A 511 2.92 -35.42 1.06
N VAL A 512 3.80 -34.88 1.91
CA VAL A 512 5.19 -34.57 1.59
C VAL A 512 6.05 -35.08 2.73
N PHE A 513 6.88 -36.09 2.46
CA PHE A 513 7.76 -36.70 3.45
C PHE A 513 9.22 -36.32 3.19
N ASN A 514 9.94 -35.97 4.26
CA ASN A 514 11.39 -35.78 4.29
C ASN A 514 11.96 -34.83 3.21
N THR A 515 11.15 -33.87 2.75
CA THR A 515 11.62 -32.75 1.94
C THR A 515 11.05 -31.45 2.48
N ALA A 516 11.93 -30.45 2.54
CA ALA A 516 11.59 -29.09 2.96
C ALA A 516 11.62 -28.11 1.76
N PHE A 517 11.71 -28.65 0.53
CA PHE A 517 11.76 -27.86 -0.69
C PHE A 517 10.42 -27.17 -0.95
N TYR A 518 10.42 -25.84 -0.96
CA TYR A 518 9.24 -25.01 -1.22
C TYR A 518 8.57 -25.37 -2.53
N GLY A 519 9.37 -25.61 -3.58
CA GLY A 519 8.85 -26.02 -4.88
C GLY A 519 7.98 -27.27 -4.82
N GLN A 520 8.33 -28.27 -3.99
CA GLN A 520 7.53 -29.49 -3.84
C GLN A 520 6.17 -29.18 -3.23
N LEU A 521 6.16 -28.44 -2.12
CA LEU A 521 4.93 -28.08 -1.42
C LEU A 521 4.03 -27.18 -2.30
N ARG A 522 4.63 -26.19 -2.98
CA ARG A 522 3.94 -25.32 -3.95
C ARG A 522 3.30 -26.13 -5.07
N SER A 523 4.06 -27.05 -5.69
CA SER A 523 3.59 -27.89 -6.79
C SER A 523 2.40 -28.76 -6.37
N LEU A 524 2.47 -29.36 -5.18
CA LEU A 524 1.38 -30.17 -4.64
C LEU A 524 0.12 -29.32 -4.39
N ALA A 525 0.27 -28.11 -3.83
CA ALA A 525 -0.84 -27.19 -3.60
C ALA A 525 -1.52 -26.73 -4.91
N ILE A 526 -0.73 -26.36 -5.91
CA ILE A 526 -1.23 -26.00 -7.25
C ILE A 526 -1.92 -27.20 -7.91
N GLY A 527 -1.34 -28.40 -7.77
CA GLY A 527 -1.92 -29.61 -8.33
C GLY A 527 -3.25 -30.01 -7.69
N ILE A 528 -3.38 -29.79 -6.37
CA ILE A 528 -4.62 -29.95 -5.60
C ILE A 528 -5.64 -28.91 -6.04
N LEU A 529 -5.24 -27.64 -6.17
CA LEU A 529 -6.10 -26.60 -6.70
C LEU A 529 -6.68 -27.00 -8.06
N ALA A 530 -5.82 -27.48 -8.96
CA ALA A 530 -6.23 -27.95 -10.28
C ALA A 530 -7.21 -29.13 -10.20
N ASP A 531 -7.10 -30.03 -9.22
CA ASP A 531 -8.05 -31.14 -9.09
C ASP A 531 -9.40 -30.69 -8.49
N VAL A 532 -9.36 -29.86 -7.45
CA VAL A 532 -10.55 -29.43 -6.70
C VAL A 532 -11.35 -28.37 -7.46
N SER A 533 -10.68 -27.31 -7.92
CA SER A 533 -11.36 -26.13 -8.46
C SER A 533 -11.99 -26.38 -9.83
N GLU A 534 -11.38 -27.23 -10.65
CA GLU A 534 -11.90 -27.62 -11.96
C GLU A 534 -13.21 -28.40 -11.85
N LYS A 535 -13.43 -29.13 -10.75
CA LYS A 535 -14.66 -29.87 -10.47
C LYS A 535 -15.75 -29.04 -9.80
N THR A 536 -15.36 -28.05 -8.99
CA THR A 536 -16.29 -27.37 -8.07
C THR A 536 -16.64 -25.94 -8.44
N SER A 537 -15.76 -25.22 -9.15
CA SER A 537 -15.86 -23.76 -9.29
C SER A 537 -15.61 -23.24 -10.71
N GLY A 538 -15.29 -24.11 -11.67
CA GLY A 538 -15.01 -23.72 -13.06
C GLY A 538 -13.75 -22.85 -13.22
N ILE A 539 -12.89 -22.85 -12.19
CA ILE A 539 -11.57 -22.21 -12.21
C ILE A 539 -10.58 -23.24 -12.72
N HIS A 540 -9.76 -22.84 -13.68
CA HIS A 540 -8.79 -23.74 -14.31
C HIS A 540 -7.37 -23.27 -14.03
N SER A 541 -6.54 -24.21 -13.59
CA SER A 541 -5.13 -23.98 -13.34
C SER A 541 -4.36 -24.12 -14.65
N VAL A 542 -3.55 -23.13 -15.01
CA VAL A 542 -2.76 -23.14 -16.25
C VAL A 542 -1.30 -22.79 -15.96
N SER A 543 -0.41 -23.62 -16.51
CA SER A 543 1.04 -23.37 -16.54
C SER A 543 1.37 -22.34 -17.62
N ALA A 544 1.17 -21.08 -17.29
CA ALA A 544 1.45 -19.95 -18.16
C ALA A 544 1.99 -18.76 -17.37
N ALA A 545 2.84 -17.97 -18.02
CA ALA A 545 3.08 -16.60 -17.57
C ALA A 545 1.96 -15.69 -18.07
N ALA A 546 1.74 -14.57 -17.39
CA ALA A 546 0.76 -13.57 -17.80
C ALA A 546 1.34 -12.16 -17.65
N VAL A 547 1.14 -11.34 -18.69
CA VAL A 547 1.54 -9.92 -18.72
C VAL A 547 0.35 -9.11 -19.21
N ASP A 548 0.00 -8.05 -18.51
CA ASP A 548 -0.96 -7.05 -18.94
C ASP A 548 -0.21 -5.97 -19.71
N VAL A 549 -0.62 -5.66 -20.93
CA VAL A 549 -0.06 -4.60 -21.77
C VAL A 549 -1.21 -3.66 -22.12
N ASP A 550 -1.20 -2.46 -21.53
CA ASP A 550 -2.24 -1.44 -21.72
C ASP A 550 -3.68 -1.95 -21.46
N GLY A 551 -3.84 -2.84 -20.46
CA GLY A 551 -5.13 -3.43 -20.10
C GLY A 551 -5.49 -4.71 -20.86
N SER A 552 -4.65 -5.16 -21.79
CA SER A 552 -4.82 -6.41 -22.52
C SER A 552 -3.86 -7.49 -22.02
N GLY A 553 -4.41 -8.59 -21.52
CA GLY A 553 -3.63 -9.69 -20.96
C GLY A 553 -3.14 -10.67 -22.02
N VAL A 554 -1.85 -10.95 -21.95
CA VAL A 554 -1.14 -11.90 -22.80
C VAL A 554 -0.74 -13.11 -21.96
N LEU A 555 -1.30 -14.26 -22.28
CA LEU A 555 -0.88 -15.55 -21.71
C LEU A 555 0.24 -16.17 -22.54
N ILE A 556 1.29 -16.64 -21.87
CA ILE A 556 2.44 -17.29 -22.50
C ILE A 556 2.60 -18.70 -21.93
N MET A 557 2.21 -19.68 -22.74
CA MET A 557 2.41 -21.09 -22.48
C MET A 557 3.69 -21.57 -23.16
N ALA A 558 4.49 -22.37 -22.47
CA ALA A 558 5.74 -22.86 -23.03
C ALA A 558 6.15 -24.19 -22.40
N PRO A 559 6.75 -25.13 -23.17
CA PRO A 559 7.44 -26.26 -22.58
C PRO A 559 8.67 -25.80 -21.77
N PRO A 560 9.16 -26.62 -20.84
CA PRO A 560 10.42 -26.35 -20.14
C PRO A 560 11.55 -26.05 -21.14
N GLY A 561 12.34 -25.01 -20.88
CA GLY A 561 13.49 -24.64 -21.71
C GLY A 561 13.20 -23.80 -22.96
N ALA A 562 11.93 -23.50 -23.29
CA ALA A 562 11.55 -22.64 -24.42
C ALA A 562 11.61 -21.12 -24.10
N GLY A 563 12.31 -20.70 -23.05
CA GLY A 563 12.55 -19.27 -22.77
C GLY A 563 11.31 -18.46 -22.36
N ARG A 564 10.33 -19.07 -21.67
CA ARG A 564 9.08 -18.40 -21.23
C ARG A 564 9.33 -17.03 -20.61
N PHE A 565 10.19 -16.98 -19.58
CA PHE A 565 10.46 -15.74 -18.86
C PHE A 565 11.25 -14.72 -19.71
N THR A 566 12.07 -15.16 -20.66
CA THR A 566 12.76 -14.28 -21.60
C THR A 566 11.78 -13.45 -22.42
N HIS A 567 10.66 -14.05 -22.85
CA HIS A 567 9.62 -13.35 -23.60
C HIS A 567 8.72 -12.49 -22.71
N VAL A 568 8.45 -12.92 -21.46
CA VAL A 568 7.83 -12.07 -20.42
C VAL A 568 8.66 -10.81 -20.21
N ALA A 569 9.97 -10.95 -19.97
CA ALA A 569 10.90 -9.83 -19.78
C ALA A 569 10.93 -8.89 -21.00
N GLY A 570 10.79 -9.43 -22.21
CA GLY A 570 10.65 -8.64 -23.44
C GLY A 570 9.40 -7.76 -23.46
N LEU A 571 8.24 -8.31 -23.08
CA LEU A 571 6.99 -7.55 -22.98
C LEU A 571 7.03 -6.52 -21.85
N MET A 572 7.65 -6.85 -20.72
CA MET A 572 7.83 -5.93 -19.59
C MET A 572 8.66 -4.68 -19.92
N LYS A 573 9.37 -4.65 -21.05
CA LYS A 573 10.07 -3.46 -21.54
C LYS A 573 9.15 -2.48 -22.29
N SER A 574 7.94 -2.90 -22.66
CA SER A 574 6.95 -2.02 -23.29
C SER A 574 6.38 -1.04 -22.26
N ALA A 575 6.07 0.19 -22.69
CA ALA A 575 5.35 1.13 -21.85
C ALA A 575 3.97 0.55 -21.45
N GLY A 576 3.53 0.79 -20.21
CA GLY A 576 2.25 0.29 -19.71
C GLY A 576 2.21 -1.21 -19.39
N ALA A 577 3.31 -1.96 -19.58
CA ALA A 577 3.36 -3.38 -19.28
C ALA A 577 3.45 -3.66 -17.78
N ARG A 578 2.58 -4.55 -17.29
CA ARG A 578 2.49 -4.97 -15.89
C ARG A 578 2.55 -6.48 -15.80
N LEU A 579 3.42 -7.01 -14.95
CA LEU A 579 3.55 -8.45 -14.74
C LEU A 579 2.34 -8.95 -13.96
N VAL A 580 1.69 -10.01 -14.42
CA VAL A 580 0.59 -10.66 -13.69
C VAL A 580 1.07 -11.92 -12.99
N ALA A 581 1.72 -12.81 -13.74
CA ALA A 581 2.24 -14.07 -13.21
C ALA A 581 3.47 -14.56 -13.98
N THR A 582 4.32 -15.33 -13.32
CA THR A 582 5.60 -15.82 -13.87
C THR A 582 5.51 -17.16 -14.58
N ASP A 583 4.76 -18.10 -14.01
CA ASP A 583 4.73 -19.50 -14.45
C ASP A 583 3.39 -20.20 -14.22
N PHE A 584 2.49 -19.58 -13.46
CA PHE A 584 1.21 -20.15 -13.07
C PHE A 584 0.09 -19.10 -12.99
N VAL A 585 -1.07 -19.41 -13.57
CA VAL A 585 -2.30 -18.60 -13.46
C VAL A 585 -3.52 -19.45 -13.18
N SER A 586 -4.49 -18.88 -12.46
CA SER A 586 -5.87 -19.36 -12.42
C SER A 586 -6.69 -18.61 -13.47
N LEU A 587 -7.39 -19.36 -14.32
CA LEU A 587 -8.28 -18.81 -15.34
C LEU A 587 -9.74 -19.01 -14.93
N ARG A 588 -10.55 -17.95 -15.04
CA ARG A 588 -11.98 -17.98 -14.73
C ARG A 588 -12.76 -17.33 -15.87
N TYR A 589 -13.91 -17.91 -16.20
CA TYR A 589 -14.85 -17.30 -17.13
C TYR A 589 -15.80 -16.39 -16.36
N LEU A 590 -15.88 -15.11 -16.75
CA LEU A 590 -16.87 -14.15 -16.27
C LEU A 590 -17.65 -13.65 -17.49
N ASP A 591 -18.85 -14.18 -17.70
CA ASP A 591 -19.67 -13.93 -18.89
C ASP A 591 -18.93 -14.17 -20.21
N LYS A 592 -18.52 -13.10 -20.91
CA LYS A 592 -17.78 -13.13 -22.18
C LYS A 592 -16.27 -12.95 -22.01
N GLU A 593 -15.80 -12.63 -20.81
CA GLU A 593 -14.39 -12.34 -20.52
C GLU A 593 -13.72 -13.54 -19.84
N ILE A 594 -12.42 -13.69 -20.10
CA ILE A 594 -11.57 -14.70 -19.46
C ILE A 594 -10.57 -13.95 -18.59
N LEU A 595 -10.64 -14.15 -17.28
CA LEU A 595 -9.78 -13.46 -16.35
C LEU A 595 -8.65 -14.39 -15.91
N ALA A 596 -7.41 -13.91 -16.02
CA ALA A 596 -6.24 -14.55 -15.45
C ALA A 596 -5.88 -13.89 -14.13
N ASP A 597 -5.81 -14.67 -13.06
CA ASP A 597 -5.38 -14.23 -11.73
C ASP A 597 -4.20 -15.05 -11.20
N VAL A 598 -3.31 -14.38 -10.47
CA VAL A 598 -2.25 -15.05 -9.71
C VAL A 598 -2.72 -15.28 -8.28
N PRO A 599 -2.87 -16.53 -7.82
CA PRO A 599 -3.30 -16.80 -6.45
C PRO A 599 -2.17 -16.61 -5.43
N GLU A 600 -0.93 -16.61 -5.88
CA GLU A 600 0.24 -16.42 -5.02
C GLU A 600 0.41 -14.95 -4.61
N ARG A 601 0.81 -14.75 -3.36
CA ARG A 601 1.19 -13.44 -2.83
C ARG A 601 2.59 -13.03 -3.25
N LYS A 602 3.49 -14.00 -3.36
CA LYS A 602 4.89 -13.81 -3.75
C LYS A 602 5.19 -14.72 -4.93
N PHE A 603 5.94 -14.24 -5.90
CA PHE A 603 6.40 -15.08 -7.00
C PHE A 603 7.54 -15.96 -6.53
N TYR A 604 7.38 -17.28 -6.71
CA TYR A 604 8.45 -18.24 -6.51
C TYR A 604 9.21 -18.43 -7.83
N ILE A 605 10.25 -17.61 -8.02
CA ILE A 605 10.91 -17.39 -9.32
C ILE A 605 12.38 -17.86 -9.30
N GLU A 606 12.88 -18.34 -10.43
CA GLU A 606 14.30 -18.69 -10.60
C GLU A 606 15.21 -17.46 -10.50
N THR A 607 16.34 -17.55 -9.79
CA THR A 607 17.23 -16.40 -9.62
C THR A 607 17.99 -16.02 -10.90
N ASN A 608 18.18 -16.96 -11.82
CA ASN A 608 18.81 -16.73 -13.13
C ASN A 608 17.99 -15.77 -14.01
N THR A 609 16.73 -15.49 -13.68
CA THR A 609 15.88 -14.53 -14.39
C THR A 609 16.49 -13.12 -14.41
N VAL A 610 17.39 -12.80 -13.48
CA VAL A 610 18.24 -11.58 -13.49
C VAL A 610 19.00 -11.42 -14.81
N GLU A 611 19.37 -12.50 -15.49
CA GLU A 611 20.06 -12.41 -16.79
C GLU A 611 19.18 -11.77 -17.87
N THR A 612 17.86 -11.95 -17.77
CA THR A 612 16.89 -11.36 -18.69
C THR A 612 16.31 -10.04 -18.18
N LEU A 613 16.29 -9.86 -16.85
CA LEU A 613 15.69 -8.72 -16.17
C LEU A 613 16.58 -8.26 -14.99
N PRO A 614 17.68 -7.54 -15.25
CA PRO A 614 18.72 -7.25 -14.25
C PRO A 614 18.23 -6.52 -13.00
N GLN A 615 17.15 -5.74 -13.11
CA GLN A 615 16.57 -5.03 -11.96
C GLN A 615 16.06 -5.97 -10.85
N LEU A 616 15.83 -7.26 -11.15
CA LEU A 616 15.42 -8.24 -10.14
C LEU A 616 16.53 -8.54 -9.12
N ALA A 617 17.79 -8.31 -9.45
CA ALA A 617 18.92 -8.63 -8.58
C ALA A 617 18.78 -7.97 -7.20
N ALA A 618 18.59 -6.65 -7.18
CA ALA A 618 18.43 -5.87 -5.94
C ALA A 618 17.15 -6.21 -5.17
N LEU A 619 16.14 -6.76 -5.85
CA LEU A 619 14.90 -7.21 -5.21
C LEU A 619 15.12 -8.57 -4.54
N PHE A 620 15.82 -9.49 -5.21
CA PHE A 620 16.13 -10.80 -4.66
C PHE A 620 17.04 -10.74 -3.44
N ASP A 621 17.95 -9.77 -3.38
CA ASP A 621 18.78 -9.50 -2.19
C ASP A 621 17.94 -9.21 -0.93
N LYS A 622 16.68 -8.79 -1.10
CA LYS A 622 15.70 -8.49 -0.03
C LYS A 622 14.65 -9.58 0.14
N SER A 623 14.64 -10.60 -0.72
CA SER A 623 13.70 -11.71 -0.70
C SER A 623 14.16 -12.86 0.19
N LYS A 624 13.23 -13.77 0.51
CA LYS A 624 13.63 -15.12 0.93
C LYS A 624 14.21 -15.85 -0.26
N LEU A 625 15.39 -16.42 -0.09
CA LEU A 625 16.09 -17.20 -1.08
C LEU A 625 16.06 -18.67 -0.67
N GLU A 626 16.01 -19.55 -1.66
CA GLU A 626 16.09 -20.99 -1.47
C GLU A 626 17.17 -21.57 -2.37
N ASN A 627 18.08 -22.33 -1.78
CA ASN A 627 19.16 -23.04 -2.46
C ASN A 627 20.03 -22.14 -3.37
N VAL A 628 20.27 -20.88 -2.97
CA VAL A 628 21.25 -20.03 -3.67
C VAL A 628 22.66 -20.37 -3.24
N ILE A 629 23.60 -20.35 -4.20
CA ILE A 629 25.01 -20.63 -3.95
C ILE A 629 25.67 -19.35 -3.44
N THR A 630 26.11 -19.39 -2.18
CA THR A 630 26.73 -18.24 -1.49
C THR A 630 28.24 -18.38 -1.37
N LYS A 631 28.79 -19.57 -1.65
CA LYS A 631 30.21 -19.87 -1.60
C LYS A 631 30.67 -20.58 -2.87
N ARG A 632 31.92 -20.34 -3.26
CA ARG A 632 32.49 -20.87 -4.50
C ARG A 632 32.62 -22.40 -4.50
N ASP A 633 32.98 -22.99 -3.38
CA ASP A 633 33.12 -24.44 -3.19
C ASP A 633 31.80 -25.21 -3.32
N GLU A 634 30.67 -24.53 -3.11
CA GLU A 634 29.32 -25.06 -3.33
C GLU A 634 28.83 -24.94 -4.80
N CYS A 635 29.60 -24.25 -5.66
CA CYS A 635 29.25 -24.04 -7.07
C CYS A 635 29.55 -25.28 -7.92
N SER A 636 28.51 -25.84 -8.54
CA SER A 636 28.64 -26.95 -9.51
C SER A 636 28.51 -26.50 -10.96
N HIS A 637 28.60 -25.20 -11.25
CA HIS A 637 28.36 -24.68 -12.59
C HIS A 637 29.57 -24.92 -13.50
N GLU A 638 29.47 -25.94 -14.36
CA GLU A 638 30.52 -26.35 -15.30
C GLU A 638 30.91 -25.27 -16.33
N PHE A 639 30.16 -24.18 -16.44
CA PHE A 639 30.34 -23.11 -17.44
C PHE A 639 30.73 -21.76 -16.84
N CYS A 640 31.28 -21.70 -15.62
CA CYS A 640 31.90 -20.46 -15.13
C CYS A 640 33.16 -20.19 -15.98
N PRO A 641 33.15 -19.21 -16.90
CA PRO A 641 34.06 -19.21 -18.04
C PRO A 641 35.50 -18.79 -17.69
N ASP A 642 35.72 -18.21 -16.50
CA ASP A 642 37.06 -17.80 -16.06
C ASP A 642 37.16 -17.67 -14.53
N ILE A 643 38.32 -18.00 -13.95
CA ILE A 643 38.59 -17.91 -12.49
C ILE A 643 38.44 -16.47 -11.99
N ASP A 644 38.74 -15.49 -12.84
CA ASP A 644 38.64 -14.05 -12.57
C ASP A 644 37.21 -13.49 -12.86
N SER A 645 36.28 -14.34 -13.31
CA SER A 645 34.91 -13.97 -13.67
C SER A 645 33.83 -14.41 -12.68
N CYS A 646 34.21 -15.17 -11.66
CA CYS A 646 33.27 -15.66 -10.65
C CYS A 646 32.62 -14.49 -9.89
N LYS A 647 31.29 -14.40 -9.95
CA LYS A 647 30.48 -13.37 -9.30
C LYS A 647 30.70 -13.30 -7.79
N ILE A 648 30.78 -14.46 -7.13
CA ILE A 648 31.02 -14.56 -5.69
C ILE A 648 32.42 -14.00 -5.35
N ASP A 649 33.44 -14.32 -6.14
CA ASP A 649 34.80 -13.79 -5.91
C ASP A 649 34.93 -12.30 -6.22
N ARG A 650 34.04 -11.76 -7.07
CA ARG A 650 33.91 -10.32 -7.35
C ARG A 650 33.12 -9.55 -6.27
N GLY A 651 32.60 -10.26 -5.26
CA GLY A 651 31.92 -9.68 -4.11
C GLY A 651 30.39 -9.69 -4.18
N ASP A 652 29.78 -10.39 -5.14
CA ASP A 652 28.33 -10.60 -5.14
C ASP A 652 27.93 -11.52 -3.97
N GLY A 653 26.80 -11.24 -3.31
CA GLY A 653 26.36 -12.00 -2.14
C GLY A 653 26.00 -13.47 -2.44
N TYR A 654 25.62 -13.77 -3.67
CA TYR A 654 25.36 -15.13 -4.17
C TYR A 654 25.41 -15.16 -5.70
N CYS A 655 25.56 -16.36 -6.26
CA CYS A 655 25.50 -16.53 -7.70
C CYS A 655 24.07 -16.84 -8.16
N TYR A 656 23.47 -15.90 -8.90
CA TYR A 656 22.14 -16.03 -9.50
C TYR A 656 22.01 -17.24 -10.45
N ALA A 657 23.13 -17.72 -11.03
CA ALA A 657 23.17 -18.74 -12.09
C ALA A 657 23.76 -20.09 -11.64
N ALA A 658 24.38 -20.19 -10.47
CA ALA A 658 25.21 -21.35 -10.09
C ALA A 658 24.41 -22.63 -9.78
N SER A 659 23.09 -22.56 -9.65
CA SER A 659 22.25 -23.71 -9.32
C SER A 659 20.92 -23.63 -10.06
N SER A 660 20.57 -24.71 -10.77
CA SER A 660 19.30 -24.85 -11.49
C SER A 660 18.07 -24.85 -10.56
N VAL A 661 18.29 -24.88 -9.25
CA VAL A 661 17.26 -24.96 -8.20
C VAL A 661 17.27 -23.73 -7.30
N SER A 662 18.07 -22.72 -7.62
CA SER A 662 18.06 -21.43 -6.92
C SER A 662 16.77 -20.67 -7.23
N ARG A 663 16.08 -20.26 -6.16
CA ARG A 663 14.78 -19.59 -6.23
C ARG A 663 14.71 -18.42 -5.26
N ALA A 664 13.89 -17.45 -5.58
CA ALA A 664 13.55 -16.32 -4.73
C ALA A 664 12.03 -16.25 -4.55
N MET A 665 11.58 -15.90 -3.34
CA MET A 665 10.21 -15.47 -3.07
C MET A 665 10.13 -13.95 -3.21
N LEU A 666 9.77 -13.49 -4.40
CA LEU A 666 9.70 -12.07 -4.74
C LEU A 666 8.31 -11.52 -4.42
N ASP A 667 8.23 -10.43 -3.66
CA ASP A 667 7.00 -9.64 -3.60
C ASP A 667 6.83 -8.90 -4.94
N PRO A 668 5.78 -9.19 -5.72
CA PRO A 668 5.65 -8.65 -7.06
C PRO A 668 5.40 -7.14 -7.08
N TYR A 669 4.90 -6.54 -5.99
CA TYR A 669 4.73 -5.08 -5.90
C TYR A 669 6.06 -4.34 -5.84
N TRP A 670 7.17 -5.02 -5.53
CA TRP A 670 8.50 -4.42 -5.62
C TRP A 670 8.91 -4.14 -7.07
N ILE A 671 8.22 -4.73 -8.05
CA ILE A 671 8.37 -4.44 -9.47
C ILE A 671 7.53 -3.21 -9.81
N GLY A 672 7.98 -2.01 -9.43
CA GLY A 672 7.34 -0.75 -9.83
C GLY A 672 5.94 -0.50 -9.24
N GLY A 673 5.54 -1.19 -8.17
CA GLY A 673 4.22 -1.04 -7.57
C GLY A 673 3.09 -1.44 -8.53
N THR A 674 1.97 -0.72 -8.47
CA THR A 674 0.82 -0.94 -9.37
C THR A 674 1.12 -0.61 -10.84
N SER A 675 2.22 0.09 -11.11
CA SER A 675 2.66 0.42 -12.47
C SER A 675 3.45 -0.70 -13.15
N GLY A 676 3.97 -1.67 -12.39
CA GLY A 676 4.73 -2.81 -12.93
C GLY A 676 4.18 -4.19 -12.55
N HIS A 677 3.19 -4.27 -11.65
CA HIS A 677 2.46 -5.50 -11.33
C HIS A 677 0.96 -5.26 -11.16
N VAL A 678 0.15 -6.23 -11.61
CA VAL A 678 -1.28 -6.30 -11.32
C VAL A 678 -1.67 -7.74 -11.02
N LYS A 679 -2.58 -7.99 -10.07
CA LYS A 679 -2.95 -9.35 -9.66
C LYS A 679 -3.80 -10.10 -10.69
N ARG A 680 -4.47 -9.38 -11.58
CA ARG A 680 -5.36 -9.95 -12.59
C ARG A 680 -5.34 -9.17 -13.89
N THR A 681 -5.68 -9.83 -14.99
CA THR A 681 -5.89 -9.23 -16.31
C THR A 681 -7.01 -9.95 -17.06
N SER A 682 -7.67 -9.25 -18.00
CA SER A 682 -8.47 -9.92 -19.04
C SER A 682 -7.54 -10.55 -20.05
N VAL A 683 -7.77 -11.81 -20.41
CA VAL A 683 -6.95 -12.55 -21.37
C VAL A 683 -7.48 -12.25 -22.76
N GLU A 684 -6.67 -11.53 -23.53
CA GLU A 684 -6.99 -11.16 -24.92
C GLU A 684 -6.11 -11.92 -25.92
N PHE A 685 -4.97 -12.48 -25.47
CA PHE A 685 -4.03 -13.19 -26.33
C PHE A 685 -3.47 -14.45 -25.68
N LEU A 686 -3.27 -15.49 -26.49
CA LEU A 686 -2.53 -16.68 -26.10
C LEU A 686 -1.33 -16.91 -27.03
N LEU A 687 -0.14 -16.98 -26.45
CA LEU A 687 1.10 -17.36 -27.10
C LEU A 687 1.52 -18.75 -26.64
N ILE A 688 1.76 -19.65 -27.59
CA ILE A 688 2.33 -20.97 -27.34
C ILE A 688 3.74 -20.99 -27.92
N LEU A 689 4.75 -21.13 -27.06
CA LEU A 689 6.15 -21.19 -27.48
C LEU A 689 6.51 -22.61 -27.93
N CYS A 690 7.26 -22.71 -29.02
CA CYS A 690 7.93 -23.93 -29.45
C CYS A 690 9.39 -23.67 -29.84
N ARG A 691 10.17 -24.72 -30.05
CA ARG A 691 11.56 -24.62 -30.52
C ARG A 691 11.95 -25.77 -31.45
N ASP A 692 11.39 -25.76 -32.65
CA ASP A 692 11.62 -26.80 -33.64
C ASP A 692 12.21 -26.23 -34.96
N PRO A 693 12.88 -27.05 -35.79
CA PRO A 693 13.54 -26.55 -36.99
C PRO A 693 12.59 -26.29 -38.17
N VAL A 694 11.30 -26.63 -38.06
CA VAL A 694 10.36 -26.66 -39.19
C VAL A 694 9.33 -25.53 -39.12
N SER A 695 8.91 -25.14 -37.91
CA SER A 695 7.89 -24.12 -37.71
C SER A 695 8.39 -22.72 -38.08
N PRO A 696 7.54 -21.87 -38.70
CA PRO A 696 7.88 -20.47 -38.94
C PRO A 696 8.02 -19.71 -37.61
N ALA A 697 8.66 -18.55 -37.65
CA ALA A 697 8.88 -17.72 -36.45
C ALA A 697 7.60 -17.41 -35.68
N THR A 698 6.50 -17.14 -36.39
CA THR A 698 5.17 -16.93 -35.82
C THR A 698 4.11 -17.51 -36.75
N LYS A 699 3.10 -18.19 -36.19
CA LYS A 699 1.94 -18.72 -36.95
C LYS A 699 0.67 -18.57 -36.13
N LYS A 700 -0.37 -17.94 -36.68
CA LYS A 700 -1.72 -17.98 -36.08
C LYS A 700 -2.27 -19.40 -36.18
N LEU A 701 -2.71 -19.97 -35.07
CA LEU A 701 -3.29 -21.30 -35.01
C LEU A 701 -4.82 -21.21 -35.00
N GLY A 702 -5.46 -22.09 -35.77
CA GLY A 702 -6.89 -22.35 -35.60
C GLY A 702 -7.15 -23.08 -34.27
N PRO A 703 -8.35 -22.94 -33.65
CA PRO A 703 -8.63 -23.53 -32.34
C PRO A 703 -8.38 -25.04 -32.28
N GLU A 704 -8.78 -25.81 -33.30
CA GLU A 704 -8.56 -27.25 -33.36
C GLU A 704 -7.09 -27.66 -33.55
N GLU A 705 -6.30 -26.85 -34.28
CA GLU A 705 -4.86 -27.10 -34.42
C GLU A 705 -4.14 -26.85 -33.08
N ALA A 706 -4.46 -25.74 -32.42
CA ALA A 706 -3.89 -25.41 -31.12
C ALA A 706 -4.25 -26.46 -30.05
N LEU A 707 -5.52 -26.90 -30.02
CA LEU A 707 -5.98 -27.91 -29.08
C LEU A 707 -5.25 -29.24 -29.26
N ARG A 708 -5.14 -29.74 -30.51
CA ARG A 708 -4.40 -30.98 -30.80
C ARG A 708 -2.94 -30.91 -30.38
N ARG A 709 -2.28 -29.77 -30.58
CA ARG A 709 -0.89 -29.57 -30.15
C ARG A 709 -0.77 -29.56 -28.63
N LEU A 710 -1.66 -28.85 -27.93
CA LEU A 710 -1.69 -28.84 -26.47
C LEU A 710 -1.94 -30.24 -25.91
N GLU A 711 -2.91 -30.99 -26.44
CA GLU A 711 -3.20 -32.38 -26.04
C GLU A 711 -1.99 -33.30 -26.23
N ALA A 712 -1.32 -33.20 -27.38
CA ALA A 712 -0.12 -33.98 -27.67
C ALA A 712 1.05 -33.62 -26.74
N GLY A 713 1.13 -32.37 -26.29
CA GLY A 713 2.22 -31.89 -25.43
C GLY A 713 3.60 -31.89 -26.11
N ASP A 714 3.64 -32.02 -27.45
CA ASP A 714 4.86 -32.10 -28.24
C ASP A 714 5.19 -30.74 -28.87
N PHE A 715 6.06 -29.99 -28.21
CA PHE A 715 6.51 -28.64 -28.60
C PHE A 715 8.04 -28.54 -28.69
N SER A 716 8.71 -29.66 -29.03
CA SER A 716 10.14 -29.95 -28.90
C SER A 716 11.08 -28.78 -28.56
N ALA A 717 11.88 -28.95 -27.50
CA ALA A 717 13.07 -28.17 -27.17
C ALA A 717 14.19 -29.20 -26.90
N GLY A 718 15.18 -29.35 -27.80
CA GLY A 718 16.21 -30.41 -27.73
C GLY A 718 17.06 -30.38 -26.44
N SER A 719 17.83 -31.40 -26.03
CA SER A 719 18.12 -32.76 -26.52
C SER A 719 17.96 -33.76 -25.37
N GLY A 720 16.99 -34.68 -25.50
CA GLY A 720 16.67 -35.73 -24.53
C GLY A 720 15.17 -36.03 -24.57
N PRO A 721 14.72 -37.25 -24.23
CA PRO A 721 13.31 -37.59 -24.24
C PRO A 721 12.60 -36.88 -23.07
N LEU A 722 12.23 -35.62 -23.26
CA LEU A 722 11.28 -34.96 -22.37
C LEU A 722 9.93 -35.66 -22.54
N LYS A 723 9.45 -36.31 -21.48
CA LYS A 723 8.11 -36.93 -21.47
C LYS A 723 7.09 -35.87 -21.89
N ALA A 724 6.31 -36.14 -22.93
CA ALA A 724 5.21 -35.27 -23.36
C ALA A 724 4.35 -34.88 -22.16
N GLN A 725 4.10 -33.57 -22.03
CA GLN A 725 3.25 -33.02 -20.98
C GLN A 725 1.96 -32.49 -21.62
N PRO A 726 0.87 -33.26 -21.58
CA PRO A 726 -0.43 -32.80 -22.06
C PRO A 726 -0.76 -31.44 -21.45
N PHE A 727 -1.19 -30.52 -22.31
CA PHE A 727 -1.55 -29.14 -22.00
C PHE A 727 -0.42 -28.29 -21.37
N LEU A 728 0.85 -28.74 -21.48
CA LEU A 728 2.02 -28.06 -20.92
C LEU A 728 1.91 -27.79 -19.41
N HIS A 729 1.14 -28.61 -18.68
CA HIS A 729 0.84 -28.42 -17.27
C HIS A 729 1.62 -29.41 -16.37
N PRO A 730 2.80 -29.03 -15.85
CA PRO A 730 3.67 -29.94 -15.09
C PRO A 730 3.09 -30.33 -13.73
N TYR A 731 2.12 -29.58 -13.19
CA TYR A 731 1.58 -29.79 -11.84
C TYR A 731 0.32 -30.68 -11.79
N LEU A 732 -0.08 -31.32 -12.89
CA LEU A 732 -1.24 -32.23 -12.88
C LEU A 732 -0.89 -33.50 -12.08
N LEU A 733 -1.50 -33.66 -10.91
CA LEU A 733 -1.26 -34.78 -9.98
C LEU A 733 -1.85 -36.11 -10.46
N THR A 734 -2.94 -36.05 -11.23
CA THR A 734 -3.59 -37.21 -11.85
C THR A 734 -3.74 -36.96 -13.34
N ARG A 735 -3.71 -38.04 -14.13
CA ARG A 735 -3.89 -37.99 -15.60
C ARG A 735 -4.97 -38.98 -16.06
N SER A 736 -6.04 -39.10 -15.27
CA SER A 736 -7.18 -39.93 -15.64
C SER A 736 -7.81 -39.44 -16.95
N SER A 737 -8.50 -40.34 -17.66
CA SER A 737 -9.26 -40.02 -18.87
C SER A 737 -10.19 -38.82 -18.65
N ASP A 738 -10.88 -38.81 -17.52
CA ASP A 738 -11.88 -37.80 -17.18
C ASP A 738 -11.24 -36.42 -16.97
N ARG A 739 -10.07 -36.39 -16.33
CA ARG A 739 -9.32 -35.15 -16.14
C ARG A 739 -8.78 -34.59 -17.44
N LEU A 740 -8.27 -35.45 -18.33
CA LEU A 740 -7.83 -35.02 -19.67
C LEU A 740 -9.02 -34.51 -20.50
N GLN A 741 -10.21 -35.07 -20.34
CA GLN A 741 -11.43 -34.56 -20.98
C GLN A 741 -11.84 -33.18 -20.43
N LEU A 742 -11.74 -32.94 -19.12
CA LEU A 742 -11.99 -31.61 -18.53
C LEU A 742 -11.02 -30.56 -19.08
N GLN A 743 -9.72 -30.89 -19.17
CA GLN A 743 -8.71 -30.03 -19.77
C GLN A 743 -9.03 -29.74 -21.24
N ARG A 744 -9.43 -30.77 -22.01
CA ARG A 744 -9.85 -30.62 -23.40
C ARG A 744 -11.03 -29.67 -23.56
N PHE A 745 -12.07 -29.83 -22.75
CA PHE A 745 -13.24 -28.94 -22.76
C PHE A 745 -12.85 -27.50 -22.44
N PHE A 746 -12.02 -27.31 -21.42
CA PHE A 746 -11.52 -26.01 -21.02
C PHE A 746 -10.72 -25.31 -22.14
N PHE A 747 -9.69 -25.96 -22.66
CA PHE A 747 -8.84 -25.39 -23.70
C PHE A 747 -9.60 -25.18 -25.00
N SER A 748 -10.59 -26.04 -25.33
CA SER A 748 -11.46 -25.81 -26.48
C SER A 748 -12.22 -24.48 -26.37
N ARG A 749 -12.74 -24.14 -25.18
CA ARG A 749 -13.43 -22.86 -24.95
C ARG A 749 -12.46 -21.68 -24.98
N LEU A 750 -11.30 -21.81 -24.32
CA LEU A 750 -10.28 -20.77 -24.30
C LEU A 750 -9.83 -20.42 -25.73
N LEU A 751 -9.48 -21.43 -26.53
CA LEU A 751 -8.97 -21.26 -27.89
C LEU A 751 -10.02 -20.74 -28.88
N GLN A 752 -11.31 -20.89 -28.59
CA GLN A 752 -12.40 -20.27 -29.36
C GLN A 752 -12.60 -18.80 -29.01
N ALA A 753 -12.29 -18.42 -27.77
CA ALA A 753 -12.49 -17.07 -27.27
C ALA A 753 -11.31 -16.14 -27.58
N VAL A 754 -10.07 -16.63 -27.53
CA VAL A 754 -8.88 -15.80 -27.70
C VAL A 754 -8.01 -16.25 -28.88
N PRO A 755 -7.45 -15.30 -29.66
CA PRO A 755 -6.51 -15.63 -30.72
C PRO A 755 -5.26 -16.32 -30.15
N CYS A 756 -4.90 -17.44 -30.77
CA CYS A 756 -3.75 -18.26 -30.40
C CYS A 756 -2.65 -18.20 -31.46
N TYR A 757 -1.43 -17.91 -31.03
CA TYR A 757 -0.26 -17.84 -31.90
C TYR A 757 0.82 -18.82 -31.43
N LEU A 758 1.34 -19.61 -32.37
CA LEU A 758 2.56 -20.37 -32.19
C LEU A 758 3.76 -19.45 -32.42
N VAL A 759 4.70 -19.41 -31.50
CA VAL A 759 5.93 -18.62 -31.60
C VAL A 759 7.13 -19.56 -31.53
N ASN A 760 7.88 -19.67 -32.63
CA ASN A 760 9.08 -20.49 -32.68
C ASN A 760 10.30 -19.69 -32.20
N THR A 761 10.71 -19.97 -30.97
CA THR A 761 11.85 -19.32 -30.32
C THR A 761 13.20 -19.70 -30.95
N GLY A 762 13.25 -20.76 -31.76
CA GLY A 762 14.45 -21.18 -32.49
C GLY A 762 14.62 -20.54 -33.87
N ALA A 763 13.63 -19.78 -34.36
CA ALA A 763 13.63 -19.26 -35.73
C ALA A 763 14.37 -17.91 -35.91
N GLY A 764 14.94 -17.33 -34.85
CA GLY A 764 15.64 -16.05 -34.89
C GLY A 764 16.26 -15.66 -33.55
N SER A 765 16.88 -14.47 -33.46
CA SER A 765 17.36 -13.93 -32.18
C SER A 765 16.19 -13.59 -31.25
N VAL A 766 16.47 -13.49 -29.94
CA VAL A 766 15.46 -13.15 -28.93
C VAL A 766 14.78 -11.82 -29.27
N GLU A 767 15.55 -10.82 -29.67
CA GLU A 767 15.06 -9.49 -30.04
C GLU A 767 14.16 -9.56 -31.27
N SER A 768 14.57 -10.33 -32.29
CA SER A 768 13.78 -10.52 -33.51
C SER A 768 12.42 -11.15 -33.22
N ILE A 769 12.37 -12.14 -32.32
CA ILE A 769 11.12 -12.79 -31.92
C ILE A 769 10.26 -11.85 -31.05
N GLN A 770 10.87 -11.09 -30.14
CA GLN A 770 10.14 -10.12 -29.32
C GLN A 770 9.48 -9.02 -30.15
N GLU A 771 10.14 -8.50 -31.19
CA GLU A 771 9.53 -7.53 -32.10
C GLU A 771 8.36 -8.13 -32.89
N LYS A 772 8.44 -9.39 -33.30
CA LYS A 772 7.30 -10.08 -33.91
C LYS A 772 6.12 -10.24 -32.96
N ILE A 773 6.38 -10.58 -31.69
CA ILE A 773 5.33 -10.65 -30.66
C ILE A 773 4.66 -9.28 -30.49
N LYS A 774 5.43 -8.20 -30.38
CA LYS A 774 4.88 -6.84 -30.30
C LYS A 774 4.05 -6.46 -31.53
N GLY A 775 4.52 -6.83 -32.73
CA GLY A 775 3.78 -6.64 -33.97
C GLY A 775 2.41 -7.34 -33.95
N LEU A 776 2.37 -8.60 -33.53
CA LEU A 776 1.12 -9.36 -33.38
C LEU A 776 0.16 -8.72 -32.37
N LEU A 777 0.69 -8.21 -31.25
CA LEU A 777 -0.11 -7.49 -30.26
C LEU A 777 -0.70 -6.21 -30.87
N ALA A 778 0.12 -5.40 -31.54
CA ALA A 778 -0.34 -4.15 -32.16
C ALA A 778 -1.36 -4.37 -33.29
N GLU A 779 -1.27 -5.46 -34.06
CA GLU A 779 -2.21 -5.79 -35.13
C GLU A 779 -3.58 -6.23 -34.62
N THR A 780 -3.63 -6.90 -33.47
CA THR A 780 -4.87 -7.47 -32.94
C THR A 780 -5.54 -6.54 -31.91
N LEU A 781 -4.81 -5.54 -31.37
CA LEU A 781 -5.36 -4.45 -30.55
C LEU A 781 -5.94 -3.28 -31.38
N ARG A 782 -5.70 -3.26 -32.69
CA ARG A 782 -6.33 -2.36 -33.65
C ARG A 782 -7.60 -3.00 -34.22
#